data_AF-A0A0M9IHM2-F1
#
_entry.id   AF-A0A0M9IHM2-F1
#
_cell.length_a   1.000
_cell.length_b   1.000
_cell.length_c   1.000
_cell.angle_alpha   90.00
_cell.angle_beta   90.00
_cell.angle_gamma   90.00
#
_symmetry.space_group_name_H-M   'P 1'
#
loop_
_entity.id
_entity.type
_entity.pdbx_description
1 polymer ?
#
loop_
_entity_poly.entity_id
_entity_poly.type
_entity_poly.pdbx_seq_one_letter_code
_entity_poly.pdbx_strand_id
1 'polypeptide(L)'
;MTIRIRGARTHNLKNVSLDLPRHKLVVVTGLSGSGKSSLAFDTLYAEGQRRYVESLSAYARQFLQLMDKPDVDLIEGLSPAISIEQKAAGHNPRSTVGTITEIHDYLRLLYARVGTPYCPDHGLPLQAQSVSQMVDAVLSWPADTRLAVLAPIARGKKGSFEDECASLQAQGYVRLRVDGQMVEIDGMAPLKKTEKHDIDVVIDRLRIKPESKQRLAESFETALQLADGRALALDMDGSREQVFSSRYACPVCSHSLPELEPRLFSFNNPMGACPSCDGIGQVGFFDPKRVVAFPELSLAAGAIRGWDRRNAFTHSLLTSLAAHYEFDIEAPFEDLPEALRDKVLYGSGDEEISFLYLNEKGRSTVKRHTFEGVIPNLERRWRETDSATVREELGKYRNIKTCPDCGGSRLRPEARHVLIGQDPRGGERHGQAIYEVEAMPLSTCLAWFRDLALTGAKQEIAQRIVREIEARLSFLNNVGLNYLSLDRSADTISGGEAQRIRLASQIGSGLTGVMYVLDEPSIGLHQRDNDRLIGTLQHLRDLGNSVIVVEHDEDMIRMADWVVDMGPGAGEHGGEVVAQGDPETVQRDPNSLTGQYLSGQRAIAIPQRRPVTDELPWLTLTGATGNNLKNVDLRLPAGRLICVTGVSGSGKSTLVNDTLAVAVSRQLHHAQSEPAPYAAMQGLENFDKIISVDQSPIGRTPRSNPATYTGLFTPIRELFAGVPEARTRGYDPGRFSFNVKGGRCEACQGDGVVKVEMHFLPDMYVPCDVCHGKRYNRETLEIRYRGRNISEVLDLTVEQALEYFESVPAIARKLHTLIDVGLSYIRLGQSATTLSGGEAQRVKLSQELSRRSTGRTLYILDEPTTGLHFRDIELLLQVLNQLVDSGNTVLIIEHNLDVIKTADWLIDMGPEGGDGGGRVVAQGTPEDVAAAPESHTGHYLGKLLRRTPGG
;
A
#
# COMPACT_ATOMS: atom_id res chain seq x y z
N MET A 1 11.80 14.74 35.91
CA MET A 1 12.19 13.30 35.90
C MET A 1 12.97 13.04 34.61
N THR A 2 13.94 12.14 34.62
CA THR A 2 14.85 11.86 33.47
C THR A 2 14.86 10.37 33.14
N ILE A 3 15.07 10.02 31.88
CA ILE A 3 15.42 8.65 31.44
C ILE A 3 16.93 8.56 31.54
N ARG A 4 17.45 7.67 32.39
CA ARG A 4 18.89 7.53 32.62
C ARG A 4 19.38 6.27 31.95
N ILE A 5 20.35 6.40 31.06
CA ILE A 5 20.98 5.31 30.32
C ILE A 5 22.43 5.23 30.79
N ARG A 6 22.89 4.05 31.19
CA ARG A 6 24.27 3.82 31.61
C ARG A 6 24.85 2.63 30.86
N GLY A 7 25.99 2.85 30.23
CA GLY A 7 26.78 1.83 29.56
C GLY A 7 26.08 1.13 28.39
N ALA A 8 25.43 1.87 27.49
CA ALA A 8 24.86 1.29 26.28
C ALA A 8 25.95 0.92 25.26
N ARG A 9 25.94 -0.34 24.80
CA ARG A 9 26.94 -0.95 23.91
C ARG A 9 26.34 -1.68 22.70
N THR A 10 25.04 -1.54 22.49
CA THR A 10 24.34 -2.11 21.34
C THR A 10 24.99 -1.66 20.02
N HIS A 11 25.34 -2.61 19.16
CA HIS A 11 26.05 -2.40 17.89
C HIS A 11 27.40 -1.68 18.03
N ASN A 12 27.49 -0.41 17.60
CA ASN A 12 28.73 0.38 17.62
C ASN A 12 28.80 1.36 18.79
N LEU A 13 27.81 1.37 19.69
CA LEU A 13 27.80 2.28 20.84
C LEU A 13 28.99 1.99 21.77
N LYS A 14 29.75 3.04 22.14
CA LYS A 14 30.96 2.93 22.95
C LYS A 14 30.67 3.19 24.42
N ASN A 15 29.91 2.30 25.04
CA ASN A 15 29.57 2.36 26.47
C ASN A 15 28.88 3.68 26.88
N VAL A 16 27.94 4.14 26.05
CA VAL A 16 27.31 5.45 26.14
C VAL A 16 26.49 5.59 27.42
N SER A 17 26.68 6.71 28.13
CA SER A 17 25.88 7.09 29.30
C SER A 17 25.26 8.47 29.09
N LEU A 18 23.94 8.55 29.23
CA LEU A 18 23.14 9.69 28.80
C LEU A 18 21.92 9.88 29.73
N ASP A 19 21.55 11.13 29.98
CA ASP A 19 20.34 11.50 30.71
C ASP A 19 19.41 12.29 29.80
N LEU A 20 18.27 11.70 29.43
CA LEU A 20 17.26 12.33 28.59
C LEU A 20 16.13 12.94 29.43
N PRO A 21 15.66 14.16 29.10
CA PRO A 21 14.51 14.74 29.79
C PRO A 21 13.20 14.01 29.44
N ARG A 22 12.37 13.71 30.46
CA ARG A 22 11.01 13.16 30.23
C ARG A 22 10.03 14.27 29.87
N HIS A 23 8.98 13.90 29.14
CA HIS A 23 7.91 14.80 28.68
C HIS A 23 8.40 15.93 27.78
N LYS A 24 9.47 15.66 27.02
CA LYS A 24 10.11 16.58 26.09
C LYS A 24 10.20 15.96 24.70
N LEU A 25 10.30 16.82 23.69
CA LEU A 25 10.65 16.45 22.33
C LEU A 25 12.17 16.40 22.21
N VAL A 26 12.72 15.19 22.18
CA VAL A 26 14.16 14.93 22.06
C VAL A 26 14.48 14.54 20.62
N VAL A 27 15.46 15.20 20.01
CA VAL A 27 15.96 14.84 18.67
C VAL A 27 17.33 14.19 18.79
N VAL A 28 17.51 13.03 18.18
CA VAL A 28 18.79 12.33 18.03
C VAL A 28 19.28 12.52 16.61
N THR A 29 20.42 13.17 16.45
CA THR A 29 20.98 13.56 15.14
C THR A 29 22.45 13.13 15.00
N GLY A 30 23.08 13.39 13.85
CA GLY A 30 24.45 12.97 13.53
C GLY A 30 24.57 12.14 12.25
N LEU A 31 25.78 11.76 11.85
CA LEU A 31 26.07 11.10 10.56
C LEU A 31 25.33 9.78 10.33
N SER A 32 25.12 9.39 9.06
CA SER A 32 24.63 8.05 8.69
C SER A 32 25.56 6.99 9.30
N GLY A 33 25.00 6.03 10.07
CA GLY A 33 25.81 5.02 10.77
C GLY A 33 26.48 5.47 12.07
N SER A 34 26.19 6.64 12.62
CA SER A 34 26.81 7.13 13.87
C SER A 34 26.32 6.45 15.16
N GLY A 35 25.28 5.61 15.08
CA GLY A 35 24.69 4.91 16.23
C GLY A 35 23.34 5.47 16.71
N LYS A 36 22.71 6.39 15.95
CA LYS A 36 21.39 6.97 16.28
C LYS A 36 20.30 5.92 16.49
N SER A 37 20.09 5.06 15.49
CA SER A 37 19.07 4.01 15.55
C SER A 37 19.41 2.95 16.59
N SER A 38 20.70 2.66 16.80
CA SER A 38 21.16 1.76 17.85
C SER A 38 20.82 2.26 19.25
N LEU A 39 20.87 3.58 19.48
CA LEU A 39 20.44 4.19 20.73
C LEU A 39 18.90 4.27 20.84
N ALA A 40 18.23 4.80 19.81
CA ALA A 40 16.80 5.09 19.86
C ALA A 40 15.93 3.82 19.76
N PHE A 41 16.19 2.96 18.77
CA PHE A 41 15.37 1.79 18.47
C PHE A 41 15.90 0.54 19.16
N ASP A 42 17.17 0.18 18.92
CA ASP A 42 17.72 -1.10 19.36
C ASP A 42 18.04 -1.12 20.87
N THR A 43 18.12 0.05 21.52
CA THR A 43 18.31 0.17 22.97
C THR A 43 17.05 0.67 23.68
N LEU A 44 16.63 1.93 23.44
CA LEU A 44 15.55 2.55 24.22
C LEU A 44 14.17 1.94 23.94
N TYR A 45 13.76 1.89 22.65
CA TYR A 45 12.48 1.29 22.27
C TYR A 45 12.45 -0.21 22.60
N ALA A 46 13.49 -0.95 22.21
CA ALA A 46 13.57 -2.38 22.45
C ALA A 46 13.40 -2.72 23.94
N GLU A 47 14.10 -2.01 24.83
CA GLU A 47 13.98 -2.24 26.26
C GLU A 47 12.61 -1.81 26.83
N GLY A 48 12.02 -0.73 26.32
CA GLY A 48 10.70 -0.26 26.75
C GLY A 48 9.56 -1.16 26.32
N GLN A 49 9.61 -1.67 25.09
CA GLN A 49 8.67 -2.65 24.60
C GLN A 49 8.83 -3.96 25.36
N ARG A 50 10.07 -4.46 25.52
CA ARG A 50 10.35 -5.72 26.23
C ARG A 50 9.81 -5.70 27.66
N ARG A 51 10.16 -4.67 28.45
CA ARG A 51 9.70 -4.54 29.85
C ARG A 51 8.17 -4.52 29.97
N TYR A 52 7.49 -3.88 29.02
CA TYR A 52 6.04 -3.85 28.99
C TYR A 52 5.44 -5.22 28.63
N VAL A 53 5.92 -5.87 27.55
CA VAL A 53 5.39 -7.17 27.11
C VAL A 53 5.69 -8.30 28.11
N GLU A 54 6.82 -8.25 28.82
CA GLU A 54 7.14 -9.17 29.93
C GLU A 54 6.16 -9.12 31.10
N SER A 55 5.37 -8.04 31.20
CA SER A 55 4.32 -7.88 32.21
C SER A 55 2.97 -8.43 31.77
N LEU A 56 2.75 -8.72 30.47
CA LEU A 56 1.44 -9.15 29.95
C LEU A 56 1.07 -10.58 30.35
N SER A 57 2.02 -11.52 30.33
CA SER A 57 1.78 -12.91 30.76
C SER A 57 3.07 -13.66 31.08
N ALA A 58 2.96 -14.71 31.91
CA ALA A 58 4.07 -15.63 32.16
C ALA A 58 4.54 -16.34 30.89
N TYR A 59 3.62 -16.64 29.96
CA TYR A 59 3.93 -17.22 28.66
C TYR A 59 4.77 -16.27 27.80
N ALA A 60 4.34 -15.01 27.65
CA ALA A 60 5.11 -14.00 26.91
C ALA A 60 6.52 -13.81 27.49
N ARG A 61 6.66 -13.83 28.83
CA ARG A 61 7.96 -13.75 29.50
C ARG A 61 8.89 -14.90 29.14
N GLN A 62 8.41 -16.14 29.05
CA GLN A 62 9.24 -17.28 28.65
C GLN A 62 9.76 -17.12 27.21
N PHE A 63 8.92 -16.62 26.29
CA PHE A 63 9.32 -16.37 24.92
C PHE A 63 10.33 -15.23 24.79
N LEU A 64 10.12 -14.12 25.51
CA LEU A 64 11.04 -12.98 25.48
C LEU A 64 12.41 -13.29 26.09
N GLN A 65 12.53 -14.31 26.95
CA GLN A 65 13.83 -14.76 27.48
C GLN A 65 14.72 -15.42 26.41
N LEU A 66 14.15 -15.89 25.30
CA LEU A 66 14.90 -16.41 24.16
C LEU A 66 15.47 -15.29 23.27
N MET A 67 15.08 -14.04 23.52
CA MET A 67 15.55 -12.89 22.75
C MET A 67 16.83 -12.32 23.36
N ASP A 68 17.74 -11.90 22.49
CA ASP A 68 18.90 -11.12 22.89
C ASP A 68 18.44 -9.79 23.50
N LYS A 69 18.87 -9.53 24.74
CA LYS A 69 18.61 -8.26 25.39
C LYS A 69 19.53 -7.19 24.81
N PRO A 70 19.08 -5.93 24.71
CA PRO A 70 19.97 -4.82 24.38
C PRO A 70 21.16 -4.79 25.35
N ASP A 71 22.37 -4.58 24.83
CA ASP A 71 23.58 -4.54 25.66
C ASP A 71 23.68 -3.18 26.36
N VAL A 72 23.23 -3.15 27.61
CA VAL A 72 23.21 -1.95 28.46
C VAL A 72 23.34 -2.34 29.93
N ASP A 73 24.09 -1.56 30.71
CA ASP A 73 24.27 -1.84 32.14
C ASP A 73 23.01 -1.52 32.95
N LEU A 74 22.44 -0.33 32.73
CA LEU A 74 21.27 0.12 33.45
C LEU A 74 20.46 1.13 32.62
N ILE A 75 19.14 0.95 32.60
CA ILE A 75 18.22 1.98 32.15
C ILE A 75 17.11 2.21 33.18
N GLU A 76 16.99 3.44 33.66
CA GLU A 76 15.99 3.89 34.65
C GLU A 76 15.04 4.96 34.07
N GLY A 77 13.84 5.06 34.63
CA GLY A 77 12.86 6.08 34.24
C GLY A 77 12.17 5.82 32.88
N LEU A 78 12.31 4.61 32.34
CA LEU A 78 11.78 4.23 31.04
C LEU A 78 10.27 4.02 31.09
N SER A 79 9.57 4.44 30.05
CA SER A 79 8.11 4.29 29.90
C SER A 79 7.81 3.21 28.85
N PRO A 80 6.59 2.62 28.81
CA PRO A 80 6.18 1.78 27.70
C PRO A 80 6.46 2.49 26.37
N ALA A 81 7.10 1.79 25.44
CA ALA A 81 7.62 2.39 24.22
C ALA A 81 6.82 1.97 22.98
N ILE A 82 6.58 2.91 22.07
CA ILE A 82 5.95 2.67 20.78
C ILE A 82 6.86 3.22 19.69
N SER A 83 7.26 2.38 18.73
CA SER A 83 8.02 2.81 17.56
C SER A 83 7.10 3.22 16.41
N ILE A 84 7.48 4.28 15.70
CA ILE A 84 6.86 4.75 14.47
C ILE A 84 7.95 4.80 13.40
N GLU A 85 8.23 3.63 12.82
CA GLU A 85 9.25 3.39 11.79
C GLU A 85 8.65 3.39 10.37
N GLN A 86 9.51 3.52 9.37
CA GLN A 86 9.17 3.44 7.94
C GLN A 86 9.00 2.01 7.41
N LYS A 87 8.57 1.07 8.25
CA LYS A 87 8.29 -0.28 7.78
C LYS A 87 6.99 -0.26 6.98
N ALA A 88 7.06 -0.76 5.75
CA ALA A 88 5.90 -0.88 4.88
C ALA A 88 4.73 -1.51 5.66
N ALA A 89 3.55 -0.90 5.56
CA ALA A 89 2.33 -1.53 6.01
C ALA A 89 2.26 -2.91 5.34
N GLY A 90 2.04 -3.97 6.14
CA GLY A 90 2.12 -5.33 5.63
C GLY A 90 1.30 -5.52 4.35
N HIS A 91 1.83 -6.30 3.40
CA HIS A 91 1.20 -6.56 2.12
C HIS A 91 -0.05 -7.43 2.27
N ASN A 92 -1.16 -6.80 2.63
CA ASN A 92 -2.46 -7.42 2.70
C ASN A 92 -3.41 -6.65 1.78
N PRO A 93 -3.86 -7.23 0.65
CA PRO A 93 -4.71 -6.54 -0.32
C PRO A 93 -6.08 -6.14 0.26
N ARG A 94 -6.47 -6.71 1.41
CA ARG A 94 -7.69 -6.33 2.13
C ARG A 94 -7.49 -5.12 3.06
N SER A 95 -6.26 -4.72 3.32
CA SER A 95 -5.98 -3.56 4.19
C SER A 95 -6.11 -2.26 3.40
N THR A 96 -6.73 -1.26 4.03
CA THR A 96 -6.95 0.09 3.50
C THR A 96 -6.55 1.13 4.55
N VAL A 97 -6.45 2.39 4.14
CA VAL A 97 -6.27 3.52 5.08
C VAL A 97 -7.36 3.50 6.16
N GLY A 98 -8.62 3.27 5.78
CA GLY A 98 -9.76 3.23 6.69
C GLY A 98 -9.66 2.10 7.73
N THR A 99 -9.14 0.93 7.36
CA THR A 99 -8.94 -0.18 8.31
C THR A 99 -7.74 0.04 9.22
N ILE A 100 -6.63 0.61 8.72
CA ILE A 100 -5.43 0.89 9.53
C ILE A 100 -5.70 1.98 10.57
N THR A 101 -6.57 2.94 10.24
CA THR A 101 -6.93 4.07 11.10
C THR A 101 -8.12 3.78 12.00
N GLU A 102 -8.73 2.59 11.87
CA GLU A 102 -9.99 2.16 12.51
C GLU A 102 -11.20 3.04 12.15
N ILE A 103 -11.05 4.04 11.28
CA ILE A 103 -12.16 4.91 10.83
C ILE A 103 -13.23 4.06 10.14
N HIS A 104 -12.82 3.06 9.35
CA HIS A 104 -13.74 2.10 8.76
C HIS A 104 -14.59 1.39 9.82
N ASP A 105 -14.02 1.02 10.96
CA ASP A 105 -14.75 0.32 12.02
C ASP A 105 -15.83 1.22 12.66
N TYR A 106 -15.51 2.50 12.87
CA TYR A 106 -16.48 3.51 13.31
C TYR A 106 -17.55 3.79 12.24
N LEU A 107 -17.17 3.82 10.96
CA LEU A 107 -18.13 3.94 9.85
C LEU A 107 -19.11 2.78 9.86
N ARG A 108 -18.64 1.53 9.97
CA ARG A 108 -19.53 0.36 10.05
C ARG A 108 -20.51 0.47 11.22
N LEU A 109 -20.03 0.93 12.38
CA LEU A 109 -20.89 1.13 13.55
C LEU A 109 -21.93 2.23 13.29
N LEU A 110 -21.52 3.34 12.66
CA LEU A 110 -22.41 4.45 12.31
C LEU A 110 -23.51 3.98 11.33
N TYR A 111 -23.12 3.35 10.22
CA TYR A 111 -24.05 2.84 9.20
C TYR A 111 -25.01 1.78 9.74
N ALA A 112 -24.56 0.92 10.65
CA ALA A 112 -25.42 -0.06 11.31
C ALA A 112 -26.48 0.60 12.23
N ARG A 113 -26.13 1.72 12.89
CA ARG A 113 -27.01 2.33 13.90
C ARG A 113 -27.95 3.39 13.36
N VAL A 114 -27.51 4.21 12.40
CA VAL A 114 -28.29 5.35 11.89
C VAL A 114 -28.55 5.31 10.39
N GLY A 115 -27.91 4.38 9.67
CA GLY A 115 -28.08 4.19 8.24
C GLY A 115 -29.51 3.80 7.87
N THR A 116 -29.99 4.36 6.76
CA THR A 116 -31.30 4.02 6.20
C THR A 116 -31.08 3.07 5.02
N PRO A 117 -31.56 1.82 5.08
CA PRO A 117 -31.43 0.88 3.97
C PRO A 117 -32.42 1.20 2.86
N TYR A 118 -32.01 1.02 1.61
CA TYR A 118 -32.83 1.24 0.41
C TYR A 118 -32.90 -0.03 -0.45
N CYS A 119 -34.00 -0.21 -1.17
CA CYS A 119 -34.13 -1.27 -2.16
C CYS A 119 -33.18 -1.00 -3.35
N PRO A 120 -32.31 -1.96 -3.75
CA PRO A 120 -31.45 -1.79 -4.92
C PRO A 120 -32.19 -1.56 -6.23
N ASP A 121 -33.36 -2.19 -6.40
CA ASP A 121 -34.13 -2.14 -7.65
C ASP A 121 -35.06 -0.92 -7.73
N HIS A 122 -35.67 -0.53 -6.60
CA HIS A 122 -36.72 0.49 -6.56
C HIS A 122 -36.27 1.83 -5.96
N GLY A 123 -35.13 1.87 -5.27
CA GLY A 123 -34.63 3.09 -4.62
C GLY A 123 -35.49 3.59 -3.45
N LEU A 124 -36.44 2.79 -2.97
CA LEU A 124 -37.33 3.15 -1.86
C LEU A 124 -36.70 2.78 -0.50
N PRO A 125 -36.90 3.60 0.55
CA PRO A 125 -36.39 3.30 1.88
C PRO A 125 -37.09 2.06 2.45
N LEU A 126 -36.29 1.12 2.95
CA LEU A 126 -36.81 -0.03 3.68
C LEU A 126 -37.06 0.42 5.12
N GLN A 127 -38.28 0.22 5.61
CA GLN A 127 -38.64 0.55 6.98
C GLN A 127 -39.06 -0.72 7.71
N ALA A 128 -38.52 -0.90 8.91
CA ALA A 128 -39.03 -1.86 9.88
C ALA A 128 -39.88 -1.10 10.89
N GLN A 129 -41.07 -1.60 11.17
CA GLN A 129 -41.98 -1.02 12.14
C GLN A 129 -42.32 -2.06 13.20
N SER A 130 -42.38 -1.65 14.47
CA SER A 130 -42.91 -2.51 15.53
C SER A 130 -44.43 -2.59 15.42
N VAL A 131 -45.03 -3.66 15.95
CA VAL A 131 -46.50 -3.81 15.99
C VAL A 131 -47.15 -2.57 16.59
N SER A 132 -46.59 -2.02 17.67
CA SER A 132 -47.07 -0.76 18.29
C SER A 132 -47.09 0.42 17.31
N GLN A 133 -46.02 0.60 16.51
CA GLN A 133 -45.97 1.65 15.49
C GLN A 133 -46.97 1.41 14.36
N MET A 134 -47.19 0.16 13.94
CA MET A 134 -48.21 -0.19 12.95
C MET A 134 -49.61 0.18 13.44
N VAL A 135 -49.91 -0.18 14.70
CA VAL A 135 -51.17 0.13 15.37
C VAL A 135 -51.35 1.64 15.50
N ASP A 136 -50.36 2.37 15.98
CA ASP A 136 -50.44 3.82 16.14
C ASP A 136 -50.58 4.53 14.78
N ALA A 137 -49.93 4.03 13.71
CA ALA A 137 -50.08 4.55 12.35
C ALA A 137 -51.49 4.35 11.80
N VAL A 138 -52.12 3.20 12.03
CA VAL A 138 -53.51 2.95 11.64
C VAL A 138 -54.49 3.77 12.49
N LEU A 139 -54.26 3.90 13.81
CA LEU A 139 -55.09 4.73 14.69
C LEU A 139 -55.05 6.22 14.32
N SER A 140 -54.07 6.67 13.54
CA SER A 140 -54.00 8.05 13.02
C SER A 140 -54.94 8.32 11.84
N TRP A 141 -55.59 7.29 11.28
CA TRP A 141 -56.57 7.44 10.19
C TRP A 141 -57.90 8.03 10.72
N PRO A 142 -58.79 8.55 9.85
CA PRO A 142 -60.08 9.09 10.28
C PRO A 142 -60.87 8.10 11.13
N ALA A 143 -61.54 8.60 12.18
CA ALA A 143 -62.36 7.78 13.06
C ALA A 143 -63.49 7.05 12.27
N ASP A 144 -63.85 5.85 12.72
CA ASP A 144 -64.86 4.98 12.10
C ASP A 144 -64.55 4.44 10.69
N THR A 145 -63.35 4.67 10.15
CA THR A 145 -62.89 4.06 8.89
C THR A 145 -62.97 2.53 8.97
N ARG A 146 -63.49 1.87 7.92
CA ARG A 146 -63.54 0.41 7.85
C ARG A 146 -62.22 -0.14 7.31
N LEU A 147 -61.50 -0.87 8.17
CA LEU A 147 -60.19 -1.42 7.87
C LEU A 147 -60.26 -2.95 7.69
N ALA A 148 -59.49 -3.47 6.74
CA ALA A 148 -59.09 -4.87 6.69
C ALA A 148 -57.58 -4.99 6.95
N VAL A 149 -57.19 -5.86 7.90
CA VAL A 149 -55.79 -6.26 8.10
C VAL A 149 -55.56 -7.53 7.29
N LEU A 150 -54.57 -7.47 6.40
CA LEU A 150 -54.28 -8.49 5.40
C LEU A 150 -52.84 -9.01 5.56
N ALA A 151 -52.63 -10.29 5.33
CA ALA A 151 -51.32 -10.94 5.30
C ALA A 151 -50.91 -11.27 3.85
N PRO A 152 -49.96 -10.54 3.24
CA PRO A 152 -49.58 -10.71 1.84
C PRO A 152 -48.65 -11.92 1.64
N ILE A 153 -49.22 -13.10 1.39
CA ILE A 153 -48.47 -14.36 1.28
C ILE A 153 -47.78 -14.55 -0.09
N ALA A 154 -48.33 -13.95 -1.15
CA ALA A 154 -47.76 -13.99 -2.49
C ALA A 154 -47.90 -12.64 -3.20
N ARG A 155 -46.80 -12.19 -3.82
CA ARG A 155 -46.75 -10.97 -4.63
C ARG A 155 -46.09 -11.26 -5.98
N GLY A 156 -46.83 -11.12 -7.07
CA GLY A 156 -46.36 -11.29 -8.44
C GLY A 156 -45.74 -12.67 -8.74
N LYS A 157 -46.15 -13.72 -8.02
CA LYS A 157 -45.61 -15.08 -8.14
C LYS A 157 -46.45 -15.89 -9.13
N LYS A 158 -45.79 -16.73 -9.94
CA LYS A 158 -46.46 -17.68 -10.84
C LYS A 158 -46.76 -18.98 -10.11
N GLY A 159 -47.98 -19.48 -10.23
CA GLY A 159 -48.41 -20.72 -9.57
C GLY A 159 -49.92 -20.86 -9.53
N SER A 160 -50.42 -22.07 -9.26
CA SER A 160 -51.86 -22.30 -9.03
C SER A 160 -52.29 -22.08 -7.58
N PHE A 161 -51.34 -22.05 -6.64
CA PHE A 161 -51.54 -21.81 -5.19
C PHE A 161 -52.59 -22.70 -4.48
N GLU A 162 -52.97 -23.83 -5.09
CA GLU A 162 -54.02 -24.73 -4.59
C GLU A 162 -53.66 -25.35 -3.23
N ASP A 163 -52.44 -25.84 -3.07
CA ASP A 163 -51.95 -26.43 -1.82
C ASP A 163 -51.87 -25.39 -0.68
N GLU A 164 -51.48 -24.16 -1.01
CA GLU A 164 -51.38 -23.05 -0.06
C GLU A 164 -52.78 -22.61 0.40
N CYS A 165 -53.75 -22.54 -0.51
CA CYS A 165 -55.15 -22.22 -0.17
C CYS A 165 -55.80 -23.32 0.69
N ALA A 166 -55.56 -24.60 0.37
CA ALA A 166 -56.02 -25.72 1.18
C ALA A 166 -55.42 -25.70 2.61
N SER A 167 -54.14 -25.36 2.73
CA SER A 167 -53.47 -25.19 4.02
C SER A 167 -54.07 -24.05 4.85
N LEU A 168 -54.34 -22.89 4.22
CA LEU A 168 -54.96 -21.75 4.88
C LEU A 168 -56.40 -22.07 5.34
N GLN A 169 -57.15 -22.81 4.53
CA GLN A 169 -58.49 -23.26 4.90
C GLN A 169 -58.46 -24.21 6.10
N ALA A 170 -57.51 -25.15 6.13
CA ALA A 170 -57.30 -26.05 7.27
C ALA A 170 -56.92 -25.30 8.56
N GLN A 171 -56.27 -24.13 8.44
CA GLN A 171 -55.96 -23.22 9.55
C GLN A 171 -57.15 -22.33 9.96
N GLY A 172 -58.28 -22.39 9.24
CA GLY A 172 -59.53 -21.69 9.56
C GLY A 172 -59.70 -20.33 8.90
N TYR A 173 -58.85 -19.95 7.94
CA TYR A 173 -59.05 -18.73 7.16
C TYR A 173 -60.16 -18.93 6.12
N VAL A 174 -61.01 -17.91 5.94
CA VAL A 174 -62.21 -18.01 5.07
C VAL A 174 -62.11 -17.12 3.83
N ARG A 175 -61.33 -16.05 3.88
CA ARG A 175 -61.30 -15.00 2.85
C ARG A 175 -59.89 -14.65 2.40
N LEU A 176 -59.75 -14.45 1.10
CA LEU A 176 -58.53 -14.01 0.44
C LEU A 176 -58.84 -12.76 -0.41
N ARG A 177 -57.84 -11.93 -0.65
CA ARG A 177 -57.81 -10.97 -1.74
C ARG A 177 -56.88 -11.52 -2.81
N VAL A 178 -57.42 -11.82 -3.98
CA VAL A 178 -56.67 -12.37 -5.11
C VAL A 178 -56.75 -11.40 -6.27
N ASP A 179 -55.60 -10.93 -6.76
CA ASP A 179 -55.50 -9.95 -7.85
C ASP A 179 -56.42 -8.72 -7.65
N GLY A 180 -56.52 -8.25 -6.40
CA GLY A 180 -57.34 -7.11 -5.99
C GLY A 180 -58.80 -7.43 -5.65
N GLN A 181 -59.30 -8.64 -5.91
CA GLN A 181 -60.68 -9.04 -5.64
C GLN A 181 -60.81 -9.88 -4.35
N MET A 182 -61.76 -9.53 -3.49
CA MET A 182 -62.06 -10.28 -2.27
C MET A 182 -62.90 -11.53 -2.59
N VAL A 183 -62.38 -12.71 -2.31
CA VAL A 183 -63.01 -14.01 -2.60
C VAL A 183 -63.04 -14.89 -1.35
N GLU A 184 -64.01 -15.80 -1.29
CA GLU A 184 -64.06 -16.86 -0.26
C GLU A 184 -63.31 -18.09 -0.77
N ILE A 185 -62.55 -18.76 0.10
CA ILE A 185 -61.66 -19.85 -0.31
C ILE A 185 -62.44 -21.00 -0.95
N ASP A 186 -63.61 -21.34 -0.40
CA ASP A 186 -64.50 -22.41 -0.90
C ASP A 186 -65.09 -22.13 -2.30
N GLY A 187 -65.09 -20.87 -2.75
CA GLY A 187 -65.67 -20.45 -4.03
C GLY A 187 -64.64 -19.97 -5.05
N MET A 188 -63.35 -20.15 -4.78
CA MET A 188 -62.27 -19.59 -5.59
C MET A 188 -62.06 -20.40 -6.87
N ALA A 189 -62.02 -19.72 -8.02
CA ALA A 189 -61.67 -20.34 -9.30
C ALA A 189 -60.16 -20.68 -9.34
N PRO A 190 -59.75 -21.79 -9.99
CA PRO A 190 -58.35 -22.20 -10.06
C PRO A 190 -57.49 -21.16 -10.79
N LEU A 191 -56.36 -20.79 -10.16
CA LEU A 191 -55.41 -19.83 -10.71
C LEU A 191 -54.53 -20.46 -11.80
N LYS A 192 -54.19 -19.68 -12.82
CA LYS A 192 -53.41 -20.17 -13.96
C LYS A 192 -51.92 -20.21 -13.62
N LYS A 193 -51.31 -21.40 -13.71
CA LYS A 193 -49.89 -21.63 -13.40
C LYS A 193 -48.89 -20.73 -14.15
N THR A 194 -49.24 -20.21 -15.33
CA THR A 194 -48.35 -19.39 -16.17
C THR A 194 -48.43 -17.89 -15.87
N GLU A 195 -49.48 -17.44 -15.19
CA GLU A 195 -49.75 -16.03 -14.88
C GLU A 195 -49.23 -15.68 -13.48
N LYS A 196 -48.95 -14.39 -13.25
CA LYS A 196 -48.49 -13.89 -11.96
C LYS A 196 -49.71 -13.48 -11.13
N HIS A 197 -49.77 -13.91 -9.88
CA HIS A 197 -50.88 -13.62 -8.97
C HIS A 197 -50.40 -12.94 -7.69
N ASP A 198 -51.27 -12.09 -7.14
CA ASP A 198 -51.15 -11.46 -5.82
C ASP A 198 -52.20 -12.05 -4.87
N ILE A 199 -51.76 -12.59 -3.73
CA ILE A 199 -52.65 -13.26 -2.76
C ILE A 199 -52.43 -12.66 -1.36
N ASP A 200 -53.49 -12.09 -0.80
CA ASP A 200 -53.54 -11.60 0.58
C ASP A 200 -54.57 -12.38 1.41
N VAL A 201 -54.18 -12.88 2.57
CA VAL A 201 -55.12 -13.51 3.51
C VAL A 201 -55.79 -12.43 4.35
N VAL A 202 -57.11 -12.45 4.45
CA VAL A 202 -57.83 -11.51 5.32
C VAL A 202 -57.78 -12.00 6.76
N ILE A 203 -57.04 -11.30 7.62
CA ILE A 203 -56.84 -11.67 9.02
C ILE A 203 -57.98 -11.13 9.89
N ASP A 204 -58.27 -9.84 9.80
CA ASP A 204 -59.36 -9.21 10.57
C ASP A 204 -59.99 -8.05 9.79
N ARG A 205 -61.23 -7.72 10.14
CA ARG A 205 -61.99 -6.57 9.63
C ARG A 205 -62.65 -5.84 10.78
N LEU A 206 -62.30 -4.58 10.96
CA LEU A 206 -62.79 -3.78 12.08
C LEU A 206 -62.97 -2.30 11.70
N ARG A 207 -63.61 -1.54 12.58
CA ARG A 207 -63.69 -0.07 12.47
C ARG A 207 -62.71 0.57 13.42
N ILE A 208 -62.07 1.65 12.99
CA ILE A 208 -61.08 2.35 13.80
C ILE A 208 -61.77 3.06 14.97
N LYS A 209 -61.55 2.54 16.18
CA LYS A 209 -61.98 3.14 17.45
C LYS A 209 -60.81 3.14 18.45
N PRO A 210 -60.75 4.08 19.41
CA PRO A 210 -59.68 4.13 20.41
C PRO A 210 -59.50 2.82 21.20
N GLU A 211 -60.60 2.12 21.45
CA GLU A 211 -60.68 0.84 22.16
C GLU A 211 -60.26 -0.38 21.31
N SER A 212 -60.00 -0.21 20.00
CA SER A 212 -59.57 -1.30 19.10
C SER A 212 -58.05 -1.57 19.14
N LYS A 213 -57.30 -0.87 19.99
CA LYS A 213 -55.82 -0.95 20.04
C LYS A 213 -55.29 -2.38 20.24
N GLN A 214 -55.83 -3.12 21.21
CA GLN A 214 -55.38 -4.48 21.51
C GLN A 214 -55.69 -5.45 20.36
N ARG A 215 -56.90 -5.38 19.82
CA ARG A 215 -57.34 -6.24 18.71
C ARG A 215 -56.54 -6.00 17.43
N LEU A 216 -56.17 -4.74 17.16
CA LEU A 216 -55.27 -4.40 16.06
C LEU A 216 -53.88 -5.01 16.24
N ALA A 217 -53.32 -4.97 17.46
CA ALA A 217 -52.02 -5.56 17.75
C ALA A 217 -52.01 -7.09 17.49
N GLU A 218 -53.00 -7.82 18.02
CA GLU A 218 -53.17 -9.27 17.81
C GLU A 218 -53.34 -9.62 16.31
N SER A 219 -54.08 -8.79 15.57
CA SER A 219 -54.28 -8.95 14.13
C SER A 219 -52.99 -8.74 13.34
N PHE A 220 -52.21 -7.71 13.69
CA PHE A 220 -50.92 -7.46 13.07
C PHE A 220 -49.90 -8.55 13.41
N GLU A 221 -49.84 -9.05 14.65
CA GLU A 221 -48.98 -10.18 15.02
C GLU A 221 -49.31 -11.43 14.19
N THR A 222 -50.60 -11.76 14.06
CA THR A 222 -51.06 -12.89 13.24
C THR A 222 -50.71 -12.70 11.77
N ALA A 223 -50.92 -11.49 11.22
CA ALA A 223 -50.58 -11.18 9.84
C ALA A 223 -49.07 -11.30 9.56
N LEU A 224 -48.25 -10.76 10.46
CA LEU A 224 -46.79 -10.84 10.37
C LEU A 224 -46.29 -12.28 10.47
N GLN A 225 -46.88 -13.10 11.34
CA GLN A 225 -46.49 -14.51 11.47
C GLN A 225 -46.85 -15.32 10.21
N LEU A 226 -48.00 -15.03 9.59
CA LEU A 226 -48.47 -15.74 8.40
C LEU A 226 -47.72 -15.35 7.11
N ALA A 227 -47.32 -14.08 6.98
CA ALA A 227 -46.66 -13.54 5.77
C ALA A 227 -45.18 -13.17 5.97
N ASP A 228 -44.46 -13.95 6.79
CA ASP A 228 -43.00 -13.82 7.08
C ASP A 228 -42.54 -12.36 7.35
N GLY A 229 -43.28 -11.68 8.23
CA GLY A 229 -42.98 -10.33 8.69
C GLY A 229 -43.59 -9.21 7.86
N ARG A 230 -44.59 -9.48 7.01
CA ARG A 230 -45.34 -8.44 6.27
C ARG A 230 -46.81 -8.39 6.70
N ALA A 231 -47.37 -7.19 6.67
CA ALA A 231 -48.81 -6.98 6.87
C ALA A 231 -49.28 -5.83 5.97
N LEU A 232 -50.57 -5.77 5.69
CA LEU A 232 -51.18 -4.73 4.87
C LEU A 232 -52.46 -4.24 5.55
N ALA A 233 -52.59 -2.92 5.68
CA ALA A 233 -53.83 -2.27 6.09
C ALA A 233 -54.53 -1.72 4.85
N LEU A 234 -55.77 -2.17 4.63
CA LEU A 234 -56.62 -1.72 3.53
C LEU A 234 -57.81 -0.93 4.09
N ASP A 235 -57.93 0.33 3.68
CA ASP A 235 -59.16 1.11 3.82
C ASP A 235 -60.19 0.61 2.81
N MET A 236 -61.26 0.00 3.32
CA MET A 236 -62.32 -0.56 2.48
C MET A 236 -63.22 0.50 1.85
N ASP A 237 -63.21 1.74 2.36
CA ASP A 237 -64.08 2.82 1.91
C ASP A 237 -63.33 3.84 1.03
N GLY A 238 -62.03 4.07 1.28
CA GLY A 238 -61.22 5.12 0.64
C GLY A 238 -60.14 4.65 -0.34
N SER A 239 -60.04 3.36 -0.66
CA SER A 239 -58.99 2.76 -1.54
C SER A 239 -57.54 2.97 -1.08
N ARG A 240 -57.34 3.43 0.16
CA ARG A 240 -56.01 3.65 0.74
C ARG A 240 -55.42 2.31 1.20
N GLU A 241 -54.22 2.01 0.73
CA GLU A 241 -53.44 0.84 1.14
C GLU A 241 -52.16 1.29 1.86
N GLN A 242 -51.85 0.66 2.98
CA GLN A 242 -50.61 0.91 3.72
C GLN A 242 -49.94 -0.41 4.08
N VAL A 243 -48.79 -0.67 3.47
CA VAL A 243 -47.97 -1.86 3.72
C VAL A 243 -47.12 -1.63 4.97
N PHE A 244 -47.05 -2.67 5.81
CA PHE A 244 -46.27 -2.72 7.03
C PHE A 244 -45.30 -3.91 6.96
N SER A 245 -44.13 -3.76 7.59
CA SER A 245 -43.15 -4.82 7.69
C SER A 245 -42.44 -4.78 9.04
N SER A 246 -42.25 -5.94 9.67
CA SER A 246 -41.46 -6.08 10.90
C SER A 246 -39.96 -6.24 10.63
N ARG A 247 -39.58 -6.52 9.38
CA ARG A 247 -38.20 -6.51 8.88
C ARG A 247 -37.99 -5.32 7.95
N TYR A 248 -36.75 -4.98 7.61
CA TYR A 248 -36.48 -4.01 6.55
C TYR A 248 -36.88 -4.60 5.20
N ALA A 249 -38.10 -4.35 4.72
CA ALA A 249 -38.59 -4.91 3.47
C ALA A 249 -39.02 -3.84 2.47
N CYS A 250 -38.88 -4.15 1.18
CA CYS A 250 -39.33 -3.27 0.12
C CYS A 250 -40.87 -3.35 0.02
N PRO A 251 -41.58 -2.22 -0.14
CA PRO A 251 -43.02 -2.25 -0.33
C PRO A 251 -43.46 -2.75 -1.72
N VAL A 252 -42.55 -2.78 -2.71
CA VAL A 252 -42.86 -3.14 -4.10
C VAL A 252 -42.39 -4.54 -4.47
N CYS A 253 -41.22 -4.98 -3.98
CA CYS A 253 -40.67 -6.29 -4.31
C CYS A 253 -40.38 -7.16 -3.08
N SER A 254 -39.97 -8.40 -3.34
CA SER A 254 -39.67 -9.37 -2.30
C SER A 254 -38.38 -9.11 -1.52
N HIS A 255 -37.61 -8.07 -1.86
CA HIS A 255 -36.35 -7.75 -1.19
C HIS A 255 -36.59 -7.42 0.29
N SER A 256 -35.84 -8.08 1.17
CA SER A 256 -35.82 -7.80 2.60
C SER A 256 -34.42 -7.97 3.15
N LEU A 257 -34.10 -7.20 4.19
CA LEU A 257 -32.85 -7.24 4.92
C LEU A 257 -33.10 -7.66 6.37
N PRO A 258 -32.18 -8.44 6.96
CA PRO A 258 -32.14 -8.64 8.41
C PRO A 258 -31.75 -7.33 9.12
N GLU A 259 -31.64 -7.36 10.45
CA GLU A 259 -31.16 -6.20 11.20
C GLU A 259 -29.78 -5.73 10.71
N LEU A 260 -29.60 -4.42 10.64
CA LEU A 260 -28.34 -3.82 10.21
C LEU A 260 -27.29 -4.00 11.30
N GLU A 261 -26.40 -4.95 11.09
CA GLU A 261 -25.25 -5.19 11.97
C GLU A 261 -23.95 -4.64 11.37
N PRO A 262 -22.98 -4.20 12.19
CA PRO A 262 -21.70 -3.69 11.69
C PRO A 262 -20.96 -4.65 10.75
N ARG A 263 -21.11 -5.97 10.93
CA ARG A 263 -20.49 -7.00 10.07
C ARG A 263 -20.97 -6.97 8.62
N LEU A 264 -22.17 -6.45 8.36
CA LEU A 264 -22.69 -6.28 6.99
C LEU A 264 -21.85 -5.28 6.19
N PHE A 265 -21.24 -4.31 6.86
CA PHE A 265 -20.41 -3.28 6.25
C PHE A 265 -18.91 -3.62 6.22
N SER A 266 -18.55 -4.85 6.61
CA SER A 266 -17.16 -5.31 6.60
C SER A 266 -16.89 -6.15 5.35
N PHE A 267 -16.01 -5.67 4.48
CA PHE A 267 -15.51 -6.46 3.35
C PHE A 267 -14.53 -7.58 3.78
N ASN A 268 -14.13 -7.63 5.05
CA ASN A 268 -13.36 -8.74 5.62
C ASN A 268 -14.27 -9.88 6.12
N ASN A 269 -15.58 -9.67 6.18
CA ASN A 269 -16.55 -10.67 6.62
C ASN A 269 -17.36 -11.18 5.42
N PRO A 270 -17.53 -12.50 5.22
CA PRO A 270 -18.33 -13.05 4.13
C PRO A 270 -19.77 -12.51 4.03
N MET A 271 -20.34 -12.03 5.14
CA MET A 271 -21.67 -11.42 5.15
C MET A 271 -21.73 -10.06 4.45
N GLY A 272 -20.65 -9.28 4.50
CA GLY A 272 -20.56 -7.96 3.87
C GLY A 272 -19.74 -7.94 2.59
N ALA A 273 -18.84 -8.91 2.41
CA ALA A 273 -17.92 -9.01 1.29
C ALA A 273 -18.62 -9.39 -0.02
N CYS A 274 -18.24 -8.70 -1.10
CA CYS A 274 -18.65 -9.06 -2.46
C CYS A 274 -18.17 -10.48 -2.79
N PRO A 275 -19.06 -11.42 -3.17
CA PRO A 275 -18.71 -12.83 -3.39
C PRO A 275 -17.76 -13.03 -4.56
N SER A 276 -17.85 -12.20 -5.61
CA SER A 276 -17.08 -12.37 -6.84
C SER A 276 -15.59 -12.02 -6.71
N CYS A 277 -15.25 -11.16 -5.76
CA CYS A 277 -13.87 -10.77 -5.46
C CYS A 277 -13.45 -11.09 -4.03
N ASP A 278 -14.30 -11.78 -3.25
CA ASP A 278 -14.11 -12.08 -1.83
C ASP A 278 -13.63 -10.87 -1.00
N GLY A 279 -14.29 -9.71 -1.21
CA GLY A 279 -13.97 -8.47 -0.49
C GLY A 279 -12.66 -7.76 -0.89
N ILE A 280 -11.98 -8.19 -1.95
CA ILE A 280 -10.74 -7.54 -2.44
C ILE A 280 -11.06 -6.25 -3.23
N GLY A 281 -12.18 -6.22 -3.95
CA GLY A 281 -12.56 -5.11 -4.85
C GLY A 281 -11.92 -5.17 -6.24
N GLN A 282 -10.94 -6.05 -6.43
CA GLN A 282 -10.28 -6.28 -7.70
C GLN A 282 -10.31 -7.76 -8.06
N VAL A 283 -10.28 -8.06 -9.35
CA VAL A 283 -10.19 -9.42 -9.88
C VAL A 283 -9.00 -9.51 -10.82
N GLY A 284 -8.19 -10.55 -10.65
CA GLY A 284 -7.07 -10.82 -11.56
C GLY A 284 -7.55 -11.56 -12.80
N PHE A 285 -7.16 -11.08 -13.98
CA PHE A 285 -7.46 -11.69 -15.28
C PHE A 285 -6.15 -11.89 -16.06
N PHE A 286 -6.13 -12.79 -17.03
CA PHE A 286 -4.99 -12.90 -17.95
C PHE A 286 -5.08 -11.78 -18.98
N ASP A 287 -4.03 -10.95 -19.02
CA ASP A 287 -3.98 -9.78 -19.90
C ASP A 287 -3.51 -10.20 -21.30
N PRO A 288 -4.34 -10.05 -22.35
CA PRO A 288 -3.94 -10.38 -23.72
C PRO A 288 -2.60 -9.76 -24.12
N LYS A 289 -2.34 -8.52 -23.69
CA LYS A 289 -1.10 -7.80 -24.01
C LYS A 289 0.13 -8.43 -23.36
N ARG A 290 -0.02 -9.06 -22.19
CA ARG A 290 1.08 -9.76 -21.50
C ARG A 290 1.26 -11.19 -22.03
N VAL A 291 0.16 -11.83 -22.42
CA VAL A 291 0.17 -13.18 -23.00
C VAL A 291 0.83 -13.18 -24.38
N VAL A 292 0.53 -12.18 -25.20
CA VAL A 292 1.16 -11.93 -26.50
C VAL A 292 2.38 -11.04 -26.28
N ALA A 293 3.49 -11.62 -25.83
CA ALA A 293 4.68 -10.88 -25.42
C ALA A 293 5.38 -10.15 -26.59
N PHE A 294 5.24 -10.68 -27.82
CA PHE A 294 5.90 -10.17 -29.02
C PHE A 294 4.89 -10.14 -30.19
N PRO A 295 4.00 -9.14 -30.26
CA PRO A 295 2.97 -9.04 -31.30
C PRO A 295 3.53 -8.90 -32.73
N GLU A 296 4.77 -8.40 -32.86
CA GLU A 296 5.51 -8.28 -34.11
C GLU A 296 6.01 -9.63 -34.67
N LEU A 297 6.01 -10.68 -33.84
CA LEU A 297 6.32 -12.04 -34.26
C LEU A 297 5.06 -12.78 -34.71
N SER A 298 5.26 -13.84 -35.50
CA SER A 298 4.18 -14.74 -35.88
C SER A 298 3.80 -15.68 -34.74
N LEU A 299 2.60 -16.27 -34.80
CA LEU A 299 2.19 -17.31 -33.84
C LEU A 299 3.18 -18.49 -33.84
N ALA A 300 3.64 -18.91 -35.02
CA ALA A 300 4.62 -19.98 -35.15
C ALA A 300 6.02 -19.62 -34.60
N ALA A 301 6.42 -18.35 -34.70
CA ALA A 301 7.71 -17.82 -34.22
C ALA A 301 7.74 -17.52 -32.72
N GLY A 302 6.59 -17.57 -32.05
CA GLY A 302 6.48 -17.42 -30.60
C GLY A 302 5.98 -16.07 -30.10
N ALA A 303 5.04 -15.46 -30.84
CA ALA A 303 4.26 -14.33 -30.34
C ALA A 303 3.63 -14.60 -28.96
N ILE A 304 3.17 -15.84 -28.75
CA ILE A 304 2.67 -16.34 -27.47
C ILE A 304 3.62 -17.42 -26.95
N ARG A 305 4.21 -17.20 -25.78
CA ARG A 305 5.21 -18.11 -25.21
C ARG A 305 4.62 -19.50 -24.95
N GLY A 306 5.27 -20.53 -25.49
CA GLY A 306 4.84 -21.93 -25.34
C GLY A 306 3.71 -22.36 -26.28
N TRP A 307 3.21 -21.44 -27.11
CA TRP A 307 2.28 -21.66 -28.21
C TRP A 307 2.99 -21.44 -29.55
N ASP A 308 4.16 -22.08 -29.70
CA ASP A 308 5.08 -21.89 -30.84
C ASP A 308 5.48 -23.26 -31.44
N ARG A 309 6.32 -23.24 -32.49
CA ARG A 309 6.87 -24.46 -33.11
C ARG A 309 7.64 -25.39 -32.18
N ARG A 310 8.18 -24.90 -31.05
CA ARG A 310 8.94 -25.71 -30.09
C ARG A 310 8.01 -26.65 -29.32
N ASN A 311 6.72 -26.31 -29.24
CA ASN A 311 5.70 -27.16 -28.66
C ASN A 311 4.81 -27.76 -29.76
N ALA A 312 5.15 -28.99 -30.17
CA ALA A 312 4.50 -29.68 -31.28
C ALA A 312 2.97 -29.82 -31.11
N PHE A 313 2.49 -29.96 -29.87
CA PHE A 313 1.06 -30.09 -29.57
C PHE A 313 0.31 -28.78 -29.87
N THR A 314 0.73 -27.66 -29.28
CA THR A 314 0.10 -26.35 -29.48
C THR A 314 0.27 -25.86 -30.91
N HIS A 315 1.42 -26.13 -31.53
CA HIS A 315 1.63 -25.80 -32.93
C HIS A 315 0.64 -26.51 -33.85
N SER A 316 0.35 -27.79 -33.61
CA SER A 316 -0.63 -28.56 -34.38
C SER A 316 -2.06 -28.01 -34.22
N LEU A 317 -2.41 -27.55 -33.00
CA LEU A 317 -3.67 -26.87 -32.74
C LEU A 317 -3.78 -25.55 -33.53
N LEU A 318 -2.77 -24.69 -33.43
CA LEU A 318 -2.74 -23.42 -34.15
C LEU A 318 -2.75 -23.61 -35.67
N THR A 319 -2.06 -24.63 -36.18
CA THR A 319 -2.06 -24.96 -37.62
C THR A 319 -3.45 -25.40 -38.07
N SER A 320 -4.15 -26.22 -37.27
CA SER A 320 -5.52 -26.64 -37.57
C SER A 320 -6.50 -25.48 -37.51
N LEU A 321 -6.30 -24.55 -36.57
CA LEU A 321 -7.07 -23.31 -36.43
C LEU A 321 -6.85 -22.39 -37.64
N ALA A 322 -5.60 -22.21 -38.07
CA ALA A 322 -5.20 -21.45 -39.25
C ALA A 322 -5.80 -22.01 -40.53
N ALA A 323 -5.83 -23.34 -40.67
CA ALA A 323 -6.46 -24.02 -41.80
C ALA A 323 -7.99 -23.85 -41.84
N HIS A 324 -8.65 -23.79 -40.68
CA HIS A 324 -10.12 -23.63 -40.60
C HIS A 324 -10.56 -22.19 -40.87
N TYR A 325 -9.84 -21.20 -40.33
CA TYR A 325 -10.16 -19.78 -40.48
C TYR A 325 -9.40 -19.09 -41.61
N GLU A 326 -8.62 -19.86 -42.39
CA GLU A 326 -7.86 -19.42 -43.57
C GLU A 326 -6.93 -18.20 -43.30
N PHE A 327 -6.18 -18.23 -42.20
CA PHE A 327 -5.18 -17.20 -41.89
C PHE A 327 -3.76 -17.73 -41.94
N ASP A 328 -2.80 -16.85 -42.23
CA ASP A 328 -1.38 -17.19 -42.25
C ASP A 328 -0.81 -17.21 -40.83
N ILE A 329 -0.32 -18.37 -40.40
CA ILE A 329 0.32 -18.57 -39.10
C ILE A 329 1.71 -17.92 -39.02
N GLU A 330 2.33 -17.61 -40.16
CA GLU A 330 3.63 -16.95 -40.27
C GLU A 330 3.54 -15.43 -40.36
N ALA A 331 2.34 -14.87 -40.52
CA ALA A 331 2.13 -13.43 -40.43
C ALA A 331 2.36 -12.93 -38.99
N PRO A 332 2.89 -11.71 -38.80
CA PRO A 332 2.93 -11.05 -37.49
C PRO A 332 1.56 -11.07 -36.82
N PHE A 333 1.50 -11.34 -35.52
CA PHE A 333 0.23 -11.44 -34.81
C PHE A 333 -0.57 -10.13 -34.85
N GLU A 334 0.09 -8.98 -34.84
CA GLU A 334 -0.56 -7.67 -34.94
C GLU A 334 -1.23 -7.38 -36.28
N ASP A 335 -0.75 -8.00 -37.36
CA ASP A 335 -1.32 -7.87 -38.70
C ASP A 335 -2.57 -8.73 -38.89
N LEU A 336 -2.85 -9.66 -37.97
CA LEU A 336 -4.06 -10.49 -38.02
C LEU A 336 -5.31 -9.64 -37.73
N PRO A 337 -6.41 -9.85 -38.48
CA PRO A 337 -7.72 -9.25 -38.18
C PRO A 337 -8.14 -9.46 -36.72
N GLU A 338 -8.74 -8.44 -36.11
CA GLU A 338 -9.16 -8.47 -34.69
C GLU A 338 -10.05 -9.67 -34.34
N ALA A 339 -11.02 -10.01 -35.19
CA ALA A 339 -11.86 -11.19 -35.01
C ALA A 339 -11.06 -12.51 -34.94
N LEU A 340 -9.95 -12.63 -35.68
CA LEU A 340 -9.10 -13.82 -35.65
C LEU A 340 -8.21 -13.83 -34.40
N ARG A 341 -7.69 -12.67 -33.99
CA ARG A 341 -6.97 -12.54 -32.72
C ARG A 341 -7.85 -12.95 -31.54
N ASP A 342 -9.12 -12.55 -31.55
CA ASP A 342 -10.10 -12.96 -30.53
C ASP A 342 -10.36 -14.46 -30.54
N LYS A 343 -10.49 -15.08 -31.72
CA LYS A 343 -10.67 -16.54 -31.83
C LYS A 343 -9.46 -17.32 -31.31
N VAL A 344 -8.24 -16.81 -31.54
CA VAL A 344 -7.01 -17.40 -30.99
C VAL A 344 -6.97 -17.24 -29.46
N LEU A 345 -7.30 -16.06 -28.94
CA LEU A 345 -7.18 -15.75 -27.51
C LEU A 345 -8.30 -16.34 -26.66
N TYR A 346 -9.55 -16.21 -27.09
CA TYR A 346 -10.74 -16.55 -26.32
C TYR A 346 -11.48 -17.80 -26.82
N GLY A 347 -11.05 -18.35 -27.96
CA GLY A 347 -11.56 -19.62 -28.47
C GLY A 347 -12.64 -19.47 -29.53
N SER A 348 -13.14 -20.60 -30.04
CA SER A 348 -14.11 -20.64 -31.13
C SER A 348 -15.56 -20.46 -30.70
N GLY A 349 -15.84 -20.41 -29.38
CA GLY A 349 -17.19 -20.42 -28.83
C GLY A 349 -17.83 -21.80 -29.01
N ASP A 350 -19.04 -21.84 -29.58
CA ASP A 350 -19.78 -23.08 -29.85
C ASP A 350 -19.38 -23.77 -31.17
N GLU A 351 -18.45 -23.18 -31.93
CA GLU A 351 -18.03 -23.68 -33.24
C GLU A 351 -17.00 -24.81 -33.11
N GLU A 352 -17.33 -26.01 -33.62
CA GLU A 352 -16.43 -27.16 -33.64
C GLU A 352 -15.42 -27.10 -34.79
N ILE A 353 -14.14 -27.32 -34.47
CA ILE A 353 -13.03 -27.32 -35.40
C ILE A 353 -12.40 -28.71 -35.43
N SER A 354 -11.89 -29.11 -36.59
CA SER A 354 -11.19 -30.39 -36.75
C SER A 354 -9.71 -30.22 -36.43
N PHE A 355 -9.27 -30.77 -35.29
CA PHE A 355 -7.89 -30.71 -34.84
C PHE A 355 -7.13 -32.00 -35.16
N LEU A 356 -5.94 -31.84 -35.75
CA LEU A 356 -5.01 -32.94 -36.00
C LEU A 356 -4.06 -33.12 -34.81
N TYR A 357 -4.03 -34.33 -34.26
CA TYR A 357 -3.14 -34.72 -33.16
C TYR A 357 -2.14 -35.77 -33.61
N LEU A 358 -0.85 -35.51 -33.38
CA LEU A 358 0.23 -36.46 -33.63
C LEU A 358 0.58 -37.20 -32.32
N ASN A 359 0.44 -38.53 -32.34
CA ASN A 359 0.92 -39.36 -31.24
C ASN A 359 2.44 -39.54 -31.32
N GLU A 360 3.10 -39.93 -30.21
CA GLU A 360 4.55 -40.18 -30.13
C GLU A 360 5.09 -41.17 -31.18
N LYS A 361 4.22 -42.03 -31.74
CA LYS A 361 4.54 -43.00 -32.80
C LYS A 361 4.28 -42.49 -34.23
N GLY A 362 4.02 -41.19 -34.42
CA GLY A 362 3.82 -40.55 -35.72
C GLY A 362 2.48 -40.83 -36.43
N ARG A 363 1.52 -41.50 -35.77
CA ARG A 363 0.15 -41.64 -36.29
C ARG A 363 -0.66 -40.39 -35.97
N SER A 364 -1.29 -39.80 -36.99
CA SER A 364 -2.22 -38.68 -36.84
C SER A 364 -3.64 -39.17 -36.51
N THR A 365 -4.30 -38.49 -35.59
CA THR A 365 -5.72 -38.69 -35.28
C THR A 365 -6.43 -37.35 -35.40
N VAL A 366 -7.59 -37.32 -36.06
CA VAL A 366 -8.41 -36.11 -36.19
C VAL A 366 -9.53 -36.19 -35.16
N LYS A 367 -9.69 -35.14 -34.36
CA LYS A 367 -10.81 -35.00 -33.42
C LYS A 367 -11.53 -33.68 -33.69
N ARG A 368 -12.86 -33.69 -33.58
CA ARG A 368 -13.69 -32.49 -33.65
C ARG A 368 -14.05 -32.05 -32.24
N HIS A 369 -13.76 -30.79 -31.92
CA HIS A 369 -14.20 -30.14 -30.69
C HIS A 369 -14.02 -28.62 -30.83
N THR A 370 -14.56 -27.86 -29.88
CA THR A 370 -14.36 -26.42 -29.81
C THR A 370 -12.94 -26.09 -29.38
N PHE A 371 -12.40 -24.97 -29.88
CA PHE A 371 -11.14 -24.44 -29.40
C PHE A 371 -11.39 -23.63 -28.14
N GLU A 372 -10.80 -24.02 -27.01
CA GLU A 372 -11.00 -23.30 -25.74
C GLU A 372 -10.38 -21.90 -25.73
N GLY A 373 -9.39 -21.63 -26.59
CA GLY A 373 -8.64 -20.38 -26.60
C GLY A 373 -7.44 -20.39 -25.65
N VAL A 374 -6.45 -19.54 -25.95
CA VAL A 374 -5.22 -19.43 -25.14
C VAL A 374 -5.53 -18.94 -23.72
N ILE A 375 -6.34 -17.90 -23.56
CA ILE A 375 -6.64 -17.29 -22.26
C ILE A 375 -7.43 -18.24 -21.36
N PRO A 376 -8.55 -18.86 -21.80
CA PRO A 376 -9.26 -19.83 -20.98
C PRO A 376 -8.40 -21.05 -20.60
N ASN A 377 -7.50 -21.49 -21.49
CA ASN A 377 -6.51 -22.53 -21.15
C ASN A 377 -5.61 -22.10 -19.97
N LEU A 378 -5.06 -20.89 -20.02
CA LEU A 378 -4.20 -20.36 -18.96
C LEU A 378 -4.97 -20.16 -17.64
N GLU A 379 -6.21 -19.67 -17.70
CA GLU A 379 -7.08 -19.53 -16.53
C GLU A 379 -7.36 -20.85 -15.84
N ARG A 380 -7.75 -21.87 -16.63
CA ARG A 380 -8.00 -23.22 -16.13
C ARG A 380 -6.76 -23.82 -15.49
N ARG A 381 -5.61 -23.78 -16.19
CA ARG A 381 -4.33 -24.27 -15.66
C ARG A 381 -3.95 -23.56 -14.36
N TRP A 382 -4.16 -22.25 -14.26
CA TRP A 382 -3.84 -21.49 -13.05
C TRP A 382 -4.71 -21.89 -11.85
N ARG A 383 -6.00 -22.14 -12.08
CA ARG A 383 -6.96 -22.59 -11.04
C ARG A 383 -6.73 -24.04 -10.61
N GLU A 384 -6.49 -24.94 -11.56
CA GLU A 384 -6.41 -26.39 -11.32
C GLU A 384 -5.01 -26.87 -10.87
N THR A 385 -3.95 -26.11 -11.14
CA THR A 385 -2.58 -26.56 -10.80
C THR A 385 -2.28 -26.40 -9.31
N ASP A 386 -1.82 -27.49 -8.68
CA ASP A 386 -1.34 -27.50 -7.28
C ASP A 386 0.12 -27.03 -7.12
N SER A 387 0.89 -26.97 -8.22
CA SER A 387 2.28 -26.51 -8.21
C SER A 387 2.38 -24.99 -8.03
N ALA A 388 2.96 -24.56 -6.91
CA ALA A 388 3.23 -23.14 -6.63
C ALA A 388 4.11 -22.48 -7.72
N THR A 389 5.13 -23.18 -8.21
CA THR A 389 6.03 -22.66 -9.27
C THR A 389 5.29 -22.38 -10.57
N VAL A 390 4.41 -23.29 -11.00
CA VAL A 390 3.59 -23.07 -12.21
C VAL A 390 2.63 -21.91 -12.01
N ARG A 391 2.03 -21.81 -10.82
CA ARG A 391 1.11 -20.72 -10.48
C ARG A 391 1.82 -19.35 -10.49
N GLU A 392 3.06 -19.30 -10.04
CA GLU A 392 3.91 -18.10 -10.06
C GLU A 392 4.31 -17.71 -11.49
N GLU A 393 4.73 -18.67 -12.32
CA GLU A 393 5.06 -18.42 -13.74
C GLU A 393 3.84 -17.90 -14.53
N LEU A 394 2.66 -18.52 -14.33
CA LEU A 394 1.42 -18.06 -14.95
C LEU A 394 0.95 -16.71 -14.40
N GLY A 395 1.24 -16.42 -13.13
CA GLY A 395 0.93 -15.15 -12.48
C GLY A 395 1.53 -13.94 -13.18
N LYS A 396 2.67 -14.09 -13.88
CA LYS A 396 3.34 -13.02 -14.64
C LYS A 396 2.50 -12.47 -15.78
N TYR A 397 1.61 -13.29 -16.36
CA TYR A 397 0.72 -12.88 -17.45
C TYR A 397 -0.61 -12.28 -16.95
N ARG A 398 -0.84 -12.31 -15.63
CA ARG A 398 -2.07 -11.77 -15.06
C ARG A 398 -1.92 -10.29 -14.77
N ASN A 399 -3.01 -9.57 -14.95
CA ASN A 399 -3.17 -8.18 -14.56
C ASN A 399 -4.42 -8.07 -13.67
N ILE A 400 -4.57 -6.94 -12.98
CA ILE A 400 -5.68 -6.67 -12.07
C ILE A 400 -6.64 -5.67 -12.72
N LYS A 401 -7.94 -5.87 -12.52
CA LYS A 401 -8.96 -4.89 -12.87
C LYS A 401 -9.95 -4.72 -11.72
N THR A 402 -10.62 -3.56 -11.69
CA THR A 402 -11.73 -3.32 -10.77
C THR A 402 -12.81 -4.39 -10.94
N CYS A 403 -13.31 -4.92 -9.83
CA CYS A 403 -14.35 -5.94 -9.86
C CYS A 403 -15.64 -5.36 -10.48
N PRO A 404 -16.19 -5.95 -11.55
CA PRO A 404 -17.37 -5.42 -12.24
C PRO A 404 -18.63 -5.48 -11.36
N ASP A 405 -18.77 -6.49 -10.50
CA ASP A 405 -20.00 -6.72 -9.73
C ASP A 405 -20.15 -5.71 -8.57
N CYS A 406 -19.05 -5.44 -7.86
CA CYS A 406 -19.05 -4.45 -6.78
C CYS A 406 -18.62 -3.05 -7.23
N GLY A 407 -18.11 -2.89 -8.46
CA GLY A 407 -17.55 -1.62 -8.95
C GLY A 407 -16.32 -1.16 -8.15
N GLY A 408 -15.61 -2.08 -7.48
CA GLY A 408 -14.48 -1.76 -6.60
C GLY A 408 -14.82 -1.52 -5.13
N SER A 409 -16.10 -1.36 -4.78
CA SER A 409 -16.54 -1.08 -3.41
C SER A 409 -16.29 -2.19 -2.39
N ARG A 410 -15.88 -3.40 -2.83
CA ARG A 410 -15.61 -4.59 -2.00
C ARG A 410 -16.83 -5.18 -1.28
N LEU A 411 -17.97 -4.49 -1.32
CA LEU A 411 -19.17 -4.79 -0.54
C LEU A 411 -20.27 -5.41 -1.38
N ARG A 412 -21.16 -6.14 -0.72
CA ARG A 412 -22.38 -6.68 -1.32
C ARG A 412 -23.42 -5.60 -1.65
N PRO A 413 -24.36 -5.87 -2.57
CA PRO A 413 -25.45 -4.94 -2.89
C PRO A 413 -26.21 -4.43 -1.66
N GLU A 414 -26.50 -5.29 -0.68
CA GLU A 414 -27.26 -4.96 0.52
C GLU A 414 -26.58 -3.87 1.36
N ALA A 415 -25.24 -3.93 1.50
CA ALA A 415 -24.47 -2.95 2.25
C ALA A 415 -24.31 -1.62 1.48
N ARG A 416 -24.18 -1.69 0.15
CA ARG A 416 -24.01 -0.50 -0.73
C ARG A 416 -25.25 0.40 -0.81
N HIS A 417 -26.41 -0.11 -0.41
CA HIS A 417 -27.68 0.63 -0.47
C HIS A 417 -28.14 1.11 0.91
N VAL A 418 -27.26 1.13 1.90
CA VAL A 418 -27.53 1.81 3.18
C VAL A 418 -26.89 3.20 3.16
N LEU A 419 -27.69 4.23 3.39
CA LEU A 419 -27.27 5.63 3.24
C LEU A 419 -27.40 6.42 4.54
N ILE A 420 -26.50 7.38 4.73
CA ILE A 420 -26.55 8.41 5.78
C ILE A 420 -26.57 9.81 5.14
N GLY A 421 -27.42 10.70 5.63
CA GLY A 421 -27.55 12.07 5.10
C GLY A 421 -28.90 12.71 5.46
N GLN A 422 -29.31 13.74 4.72
CA GLN A 422 -30.58 14.44 4.95
C GLN A 422 -31.77 13.47 4.94
N ASP A 423 -32.69 13.68 5.89
CA ASP A 423 -33.90 12.88 6.09
C ASP A 423 -34.69 12.77 4.77
N PRO A 424 -35.18 11.58 4.36
CA PRO A 424 -35.89 11.41 3.10
C PRO A 424 -37.22 12.17 3.11
N ARG A 425 -37.20 13.41 2.61
CA ARG A 425 -38.42 14.16 2.28
C ARG A 425 -38.72 13.90 0.81
N GLY A 426 -39.69 13.03 0.52
CA GLY A 426 -40.25 12.89 -0.83
C GLY A 426 -39.86 11.65 -1.64
N GLY A 427 -39.24 10.63 -1.03
CA GLY A 427 -39.01 9.35 -1.71
C GLY A 427 -37.82 9.31 -2.67
N GLU A 428 -37.01 10.37 -2.73
CA GLU A 428 -35.75 10.38 -3.48
C GLU A 428 -34.59 9.79 -2.65
N ARG A 429 -33.66 9.13 -3.34
CA ARG A 429 -32.43 8.56 -2.75
C ARG A 429 -31.53 9.71 -2.31
N HIS A 430 -31.55 10.07 -1.03
CA HIS A 430 -30.72 11.14 -0.47
C HIS A 430 -29.81 10.58 0.63
N GLY A 431 -28.52 10.93 0.54
CA GLY A 431 -27.46 10.45 1.43
C GLY A 431 -26.29 9.84 0.67
N GLN A 432 -25.26 9.46 1.42
CA GLN A 432 -24.06 8.80 0.92
C GLN A 432 -24.00 7.37 1.46
N ALA A 433 -23.53 6.44 0.63
CA ALA A 433 -23.22 5.08 1.05
C ALA A 433 -21.81 5.01 1.67
N ILE A 434 -21.54 3.95 2.44
CA ILE A 434 -20.26 3.81 3.15
C ILE A 434 -19.05 3.87 2.20
N TYR A 435 -19.12 3.18 1.06
CA TYR A 435 -18.03 3.15 0.07
C TYR A 435 -17.84 4.50 -0.63
N GLU A 436 -18.90 5.32 -0.72
CA GLU A 436 -18.82 6.66 -1.32
C GLU A 436 -18.09 7.60 -0.37
N VAL A 437 -18.43 7.56 0.92
CA VAL A 437 -17.72 8.32 1.97
C VAL A 437 -16.25 7.89 2.05
N GLU A 438 -15.96 6.61 1.89
CA GLU A 438 -14.59 6.09 1.94
C GLU A 438 -13.74 6.46 0.72
N ALA A 439 -14.36 6.64 -0.46
CA ALA A 439 -13.69 7.05 -1.68
C ALA A 439 -13.39 8.57 -1.73
N MET A 440 -14.02 9.39 -0.87
CA MET A 440 -13.76 10.83 -0.81
C MET A 440 -12.33 11.12 -0.34
N PRO A 441 -11.69 12.20 -0.85
CA PRO A 441 -10.49 12.74 -0.23
C PRO A 441 -10.73 13.08 1.24
N LEU A 442 -9.76 12.80 2.13
CA LEU A 442 -9.92 12.98 3.59
C LEU A 442 -10.34 14.41 3.98
N SER A 443 -9.92 15.41 3.21
CA SER A 443 -10.35 16.80 3.37
C SER A 443 -11.85 16.99 3.13
N THR A 444 -12.36 16.38 2.05
CA THR A 444 -13.80 16.42 1.70
C THR A 444 -14.62 15.57 2.65
N CYS A 445 -14.10 14.40 3.05
CA CYS A 445 -14.71 13.52 4.05
C CYS A 445 -14.89 14.25 5.40
N LEU A 446 -13.86 14.97 5.85
CA LEU A 446 -13.93 15.78 7.08
C LEU A 446 -14.98 16.90 6.98
N ALA A 447 -15.06 17.60 5.85
CA ALA A 447 -16.08 18.62 5.63
C ALA A 447 -17.49 18.02 5.67
N TRP A 448 -17.68 16.86 5.03
CA TRP A 448 -18.97 16.15 5.03
C TRP A 448 -19.44 15.78 6.44
N PHE A 449 -18.55 15.30 7.32
CA PHE A 449 -18.91 14.99 8.70
C PHE A 449 -19.27 16.23 9.52
N ARG A 450 -18.55 17.35 9.32
CA ARG A 450 -18.86 18.62 10.00
C ARG A 450 -20.23 19.19 9.60
N ASP A 451 -20.62 18.97 8.35
CA ASP A 451 -21.89 19.43 7.79
C ASP A 451 -23.03 18.41 7.99
N LEU A 452 -22.74 17.23 8.55
CA LEU A 452 -23.71 16.15 8.71
C LEU A 452 -24.77 16.50 9.76
N ALA A 453 -25.97 16.86 9.29
CA ALA A 453 -27.12 17.11 10.13
C ALA A 453 -28.02 15.87 10.23
N LEU A 454 -28.18 15.34 11.44
CA LEU A 454 -29.13 14.28 11.78
C LEU A 454 -30.18 14.81 12.77
N THR A 455 -31.37 14.21 12.79
CA THR A 455 -32.51 14.62 13.64
C THR A 455 -32.93 13.52 14.60
N GLY A 456 -33.50 13.90 15.74
CA GLY A 456 -34.11 12.98 16.72
C GLY A 456 -33.12 11.97 17.32
N ALA A 457 -33.59 10.73 17.55
CA ALA A 457 -32.82 9.67 18.19
C ALA A 457 -31.56 9.27 17.41
N LYS A 458 -31.56 9.42 16.08
CA LYS A 458 -30.38 9.15 15.24
C LYS A 458 -29.23 10.10 15.59
N GLN A 459 -29.52 11.38 15.85
CA GLN A 459 -28.50 12.36 16.21
C GLN A 459 -27.83 12.00 17.54
N GLU A 460 -28.61 11.64 18.56
CA GLU A 460 -28.09 11.30 19.89
C GLU A 460 -27.15 10.09 19.86
N ILE A 461 -27.50 9.05 19.09
CA ILE A 461 -26.67 7.85 18.92
C ILE A 461 -25.41 8.18 18.09
N ALA A 462 -25.56 8.91 16.98
CA ALA A 462 -24.46 9.23 16.08
C ALA A 462 -23.44 10.19 16.70
N GLN A 463 -23.85 11.09 17.59
CA GLN A 463 -23.02 12.21 18.04
C GLN A 463 -21.65 11.80 18.58
N ARG A 464 -21.57 10.72 19.36
CA ARG A 464 -20.29 10.23 19.91
C ARG A 464 -19.41 9.59 18.84
N ILE A 465 -20.02 8.86 17.91
CA ILE A 465 -19.32 8.18 16.83
C ILE A 465 -18.76 9.20 15.82
N VAL A 466 -19.57 10.20 15.45
CA VAL A 466 -19.17 11.27 14.52
C VAL A 466 -18.01 12.08 15.09
N ARG A 467 -18.04 12.46 16.38
CA ARG A 467 -16.92 13.18 17.02
C ARG A 467 -15.59 12.41 16.94
N GLU A 468 -15.64 11.09 17.13
CA GLU A 468 -14.45 10.24 17.05
C GLU A 468 -13.92 10.13 15.61
N ILE A 469 -14.82 10.01 14.63
CA ILE A 469 -14.45 10.01 13.21
C ILE A 469 -13.84 11.37 12.81
N GLU A 470 -14.47 12.48 13.20
CA GLU A 470 -13.98 13.84 12.93
C GLU A 470 -12.59 14.09 13.52
N ALA A 471 -12.35 13.63 14.77
CA ALA A 471 -11.05 13.77 15.41
C ALA A 471 -9.96 13.03 14.62
N ARG A 472 -10.20 11.77 14.24
CA ARG A 472 -9.25 10.96 13.47
C ARG A 472 -9.00 11.51 12.07
N LEU A 473 -10.05 11.93 11.37
CA LEU A 473 -9.93 12.62 10.09
C LEU A 473 -9.15 13.94 10.22
N SER A 474 -9.37 14.70 11.30
CA SER A 474 -8.62 15.92 11.55
C SER A 474 -7.13 15.64 11.75
N PHE A 475 -6.77 14.59 12.49
CA PHE A 475 -5.37 14.21 12.67
C PHE A 475 -4.70 13.81 11.36
N LEU A 476 -5.36 13.00 10.53
CA LEU A 476 -4.86 12.61 9.21
C LEU A 476 -4.65 13.82 8.28
N ASN A 477 -5.59 14.78 8.31
CA ASN A 477 -5.46 16.02 7.55
C ASN A 477 -4.30 16.90 8.08
N ASN A 478 -4.10 16.96 9.41
CA ASN A 478 -3.03 17.75 10.02
C ASN A 478 -1.62 17.23 9.68
N VAL A 479 -1.46 15.90 9.56
CA VAL A 479 -0.19 15.29 9.12
C VAL A 479 0.01 15.33 7.60
N GLY A 480 -0.83 16.05 6.85
CA GLY A 480 -0.65 16.26 5.41
C GLY A 480 -1.17 15.15 4.50
N LEU A 481 -2.06 14.27 4.99
CA LEU A 481 -2.65 13.17 4.21
C LEU A 481 -4.03 13.52 3.63
N ASN A 482 -4.35 14.80 3.55
CA ASN A 482 -5.66 15.35 3.17
C ASN A 482 -6.14 14.96 1.76
N TYR A 483 -5.23 14.48 0.91
CA TYR A 483 -5.47 14.04 -0.46
C TYR A 483 -5.79 12.55 -0.60
N LEU A 484 -5.48 11.74 0.43
CA LEU A 484 -5.78 10.30 0.39
C LEU A 484 -7.28 10.06 0.55
N SER A 485 -7.72 8.85 0.25
CA SER A 485 -9.07 8.34 0.54
C SER A 485 -8.97 7.20 1.55
N LEU A 486 -10.07 6.90 2.25
CA LEU A 486 -10.10 5.80 3.23
C LEU A 486 -10.06 4.43 2.54
N ASP A 487 -10.58 4.31 1.33
CA ASP A 487 -10.59 3.06 0.54
C ASP A 487 -9.24 2.73 -0.14
N ARG A 488 -8.27 3.66 -0.09
CA ARG A 488 -6.93 3.53 -0.66
C ARG A 488 -6.25 2.28 -0.09
N SER A 489 -5.76 1.41 -0.97
CA SER A 489 -5.09 0.16 -0.60
C SER A 489 -3.79 0.43 0.16
N ALA A 490 -3.56 -0.31 1.25
CA ALA A 490 -2.34 -0.24 2.04
C ALA A 490 -1.06 -0.52 1.22
N ASP A 491 -1.17 -1.35 0.18
CA ASP A 491 -0.05 -1.70 -0.72
C ASP A 491 0.44 -0.52 -1.57
N THR A 492 -0.38 0.51 -1.74
CA THR A 492 -0.08 1.67 -2.59
C THR A 492 0.38 2.90 -1.81
N ILE A 493 0.58 2.73 -0.51
CA ILE A 493 0.96 3.79 0.43
C ILE A 493 2.49 3.83 0.54
N SER A 494 3.09 5.02 0.42
CA SER A 494 4.54 5.17 0.60
C SER A 494 4.97 4.95 2.05
N GLY A 495 6.27 4.72 2.28
CA GLY A 495 6.81 4.57 3.64
C GLY A 495 6.45 5.76 4.56
N GLY A 496 6.64 6.99 4.06
CA GLY A 496 6.30 8.22 4.79
C GLY A 496 4.78 8.40 4.97
N GLU A 497 3.94 8.03 4.00
CA GLU A 497 2.48 8.03 4.20
C GLU A 497 2.05 7.01 5.27
N ALA A 498 2.57 5.78 5.25
CA ALA A 498 2.26 4.75 6.25
C ALA A 498 2.69 5.19 7.65
N GLN A 499 3.86 5.83 7.75
CA GLN A 499 4.37 6.40 8.99
C GLN A 499 3.45 7.50 9.54
N ARG A 500 3.03 8.44 8.68
CA ARG A 500 2.10 9.54 9.06
C ARG A 500 0.72 9.02 9.45
N ILE A 501 0.20 7.99 8.76
CA ILE A 501 -1.04 7.30 9.15
C ILE A 501 -0.89 6.73 10.55
N ARG A 502 0.22 6.03 10.82
CA ARG A 502 0.48 5.44 12.14
C ARG A 502 0.59 6.52 13.21
N LEU A 503 1.28 7.63 12.93
CA LEU A 503 1.36 8.79 13.83
C LEU A 503 -0.02 9.37 14.15
N ALA A 504 -0.86 9.59 13.14
CA ALA A 504 -2.23 10.08 13.35
C ALA A 504 -3.06 9.11 14.20
N SER A 505 -2.98 7.80 13.95
CA SER A 505 -3.65 6.78 14.78
C SER A 505 -3.16 6.80 16.23
N GLN A 506 -1.86 7.00 16.46
CA GLN A 506 -1.31 7.08 17.82
C GLN A 506 -1.80 8.32 18.57
N ILE A 507 -1.93 9.47 17.91
CA ILE A 507 -2.47 10.67 18.53
C ILE A 507 -3.96 10.48 18.87
N GLY A 508 -4.72 9.86 17.96
CA GLY A 508 -6.13 9.53 18.18
C GLY A 508 -6.37 8.59 19.36
N SER A 509 -5.38 7.78 19.75
CA SER A 509 -5.50 6.85 20.90
C SER A 509 -5.58 7.55 22.26
N GLY A 510 -5.17 8.82 22.36
CA GLY A 510 -5.21 9.59 23.60
C GLY A 510 -4.32 9.04 24.73
N LEU A 511 -3.30 8.24 24.40
CA LEU A 511 -2.39 7.67 25.39
C LEU A 511 -1.52 8.76 26.06
N THR A 512 -1.27 8.59 27.35
CA THR A 512 -0.44 9.48 28.17
C THR A 512 0.64 8.69 28.90
N GLY A 513 1.83 9.27 29.11
CA GLY A 513 2.93 8.60 29.81
C GLY A 513 3.65 7.53 28.97
N VAL A 514 3.50 7.59 27.64
CA VAL A 514 4.16 6.70 26.67
C VAL A 514 5.46 7.36 26.17
N MET A 515 6.44 6.54 25.80
CA MET A 515 7.62 6.96 25.06
C MET A 515 7.45 6.63 23.57
N TYR A 516 7.29 7.65 22.73
CA TYR A 516 7.24 7.48 21.29
C TYR A 516 8.65 7.61 20.71
N VAL A 517 9.05 6.65 19.88
CA VAL A 517 10.33 6.68 19.16
C VAL A 517 10.05 6.71 17.66
N LEU A 518 10.43 7.79 16.98
CA LEU A 518 10.12 8.05 15.58
C LEU A 518 11.38 8.06 14.72
N ASP A 519 11.29 7.47 13.54
CA ASP A 519 12.40 7.32 12.58
C ASP A 519 12.21 8.28 11.41
N GLU A 520 12.84 9.45 11.44
CA GLU A 520 12.83 10.44 10.35
C GLU A 520 11.41 10.75 9.79
N PRO A 521 10.48 11.25 10.63
CA PRO A 521 9.10 11.50 10.21
C PRO A 521 8.97 12.59 9.13
N SER A 522 10.01 13.38 8.86
CA SER A 522 10.03 14.39 7.78
C SER A 522 10.20 13.80 6.38
N ILE A 523 10.51 12.50 6.24
CA ILE A 523 10.73 11.87 4.93
C ILE A 523 9.48 11.96 4.03
N GLY A 524 9.71 12.29 2.75
CA GLY A 524 8.66 12.47 1.76
C GLY A 524 7.65 13.57 2.12
N LEU A 525 8.00 14.49 3.02
CA LEU A 525 7.27 15.72 3.28
C LEU A 525 7.94 16.90 2.59
N HIS A 526 7.11 17.73 1.98
CA HIS A 526 7.55 19.05 1.54
C HIS A 526 7.74 19.97 2.75
N GLN A 527 8.66 20.94 2.67
CA GLN A 527 8.99 21.84 3.79
C GLN A 527 7.77 22.52 4.41
N ARG A 528 6.78 22.87 3.58
CA ARG A 528 5.47 23.40 4.00
C ARG A 528 4.75 22.54 5.04
N ASP A 529 4.75 21.23 4.82
CA ASP A 529 4.01 20.29 5.65
C ASP A 529 4.85 19.83 6.86
N ASN A 530 6.17 20.06 6.84
CA ASN A 530 7.07 19.81 7.96
C ASN A 530 6.72 20.65 9.20
N ASP A 531 6.39 21.94 9.02
CA ASP A 531 5.94 22.80 10.12
C ASP A 531 4.71 22.23 10.85
N ARG A 532 3.78 21.61 10.10
CA ARG A 532 2.57 20.98 10.66
C ARG A 532 2.90 19.69 11.41
N LEU A 533 3.84 18.90 10.88
CA LEU A 533 4.33 17.70 11.56
C LEU A 533 4.96 18.07 12.91
N ILE A 534 5.84 19.07 12.94
CA ILE A 534 6.48 19.55 14.18
C ILE A 534 5.42 19.94 15.21
N GLY A 535 4.41 20.74 14.82
CA GLY A 535 3.30 21.11 15.70
C GLY A 535 2.52 19.89 16.22
N THR A 536 2.38 18.85 15.39
CA THR A 536 1.72 17.60 15.77
C THR A 536 2.54 16.78 16.78
N LEU A 537 3.87 16.73 16.63
CA LEU A 537 4.77 16.07 17.58
C LEU A 537 4.83 16.82 18.93
N GLN A 538 4.82 18.15 18.88
CA GLN A 538 4.70 18.99 20.08
C GLN A 538 3.38 18.72 20.80
N HIS A 539 2.26 18.60 20.07
CA HIS A 539 0.99 18.22 20.67
C HIS A 539 1.06 16.84 21.35
N LEU A 540 1.66 15.83 20.69
CA LEU A 540 1.85 14.49 21.25
C LEU A 540 2.67 14.53 22.56
N ARG A 541 3.72 15.35 22.61
CA ARG A 541 4.48 15.64 23.83
C ARG A 541 3.61 16.29 24.91
N ASP A 542 2.83 17.30 24.54
CA ASP A 542 2.03 18.11 25.47
C ASP A 542 0.86 17.32 26.10
N LEU A 543 0.46 16.20 25.50
CA LEU A 543 -0.43 15.20 26.13
C LEU A 543 0.22 14.46 27.31
N GLY A 544 1.49 14.73 27.63
CA GLY A 544 2.22 14.10 28.72
C GLY A 544 3.08 12.91 28.28
N ASN A 545 3.42 12.82 26.99
CA ASN A 545 4.30 11.78 26.46
C ASN A 545 5.74 12.26 26.28
N SER A 546 6.69 11.33 26.22
CA SER A 546 8.07 11.64 25.82
C SER A 546 8.23 11.26 24.35
N VAL A 547 8.74 12.17 23.52
CA VAL A 547 8.86 11.96 22.07
C VAL A 547 10.34 12.00 21.72
N ILE A 548 10.87 10.90 21.21
CA ILE A 548 12.26 10.77 20.76
C ILE A 548 12.22 10.61 19.24
N VAL A 549 12.89 11.49 18.51
CA VAL A 549 12.89 11.52 17.05
C VAL A 549 14.32 11.37 16.56
N VAL A 550 14.58 10.42 15.66
CA VAL A 550 15.83 10.39 14.90
C VAL A 550 15.63 11.27 13.67
N GLU A 551 16.39 12.36 13.53
CA GLU A 551 16.18 13.34 12.46
C GLU A 551 17.45 14.08 12.01
N HIS A 552 17.36 14.57 10.77
CA HIS A 552 18.37 15.36 10.08
C HIS A 552 17.83 16.70 9.56
N ASP A 553 16.51 16.90 9.58
CA ASP A 553 15.89 18.17 9.19
C ASP A 553 16.29 19.33 10.13
N GLU A 554 16.65 20.47 9.54
CA GLU A 554 17.10 21.65 10.26
C GLU A 554 15.99 22.22 11.17
N ASP A 555 14.76 22.31 10.68
CA ASP A 555 13.65 22.92 11.42
C ASP A 555 13.26 22.05 12.63
N MET A 556 13.22 20.73 12.47
CA MET A 556 12.98 19.79 13.56
C MET A 556 14.05 19.88 14.66
N ILE A 557 15.33 19.90 14.29
CA ILE A 557 16.44 20.02 15.25
C ILE A 557 16.34 21.33 16.01
N ARG A 558 16.02 22.44 15.33
CA ARG A 558 15.87 23.77 15.95
C ARG A 558 14.65 23.88 16.87
N MET A 559 13.58 23.15 16.58
CA MET A 559 12.33 23.18 17.36
C MET A 559 12.28 22.14 18.49
N ALA A 560 13.32 21.31 18.62
CA ALA A 560 13.44 20.33 19.68
C ALA A 560 13.62 20.99 21.07
N ASP A 561 13.12 20.32 22.11
CA ASP A 561 13.42 20.71 23.50
C ASP A 561 14.83 20.31 23.93
N TRP A 562 15.34 19.23 23.34
CA TRP A 562 16.66 18.66 23.63
C TRP A 562 17.21 17.95 22.39
N VAL A 563 18.50 18.08 22.14
CA VAL A 563 19.19 17.47 21.00
C VAL A 563 20.33 16.61 21.52
N VAL A 564 20.52 15.44 20.92
CA VAL A 564 21.66 14.55 21.14
C VAL A 564 22.36 14.33 19.81
N ASP A 565 23.58 14.85 19.67
CA ASP A 565 24.41 14.67 18.49
C ASP A 565 25.31 13.44 18.64
N MET A 566 25.11 12.45 17.78
CA MET A 566 25.76 11.14 17.85
C MET A 566 26.93 11.05 16.88
N GLY A 567 28.09 10.68 17.42
CA GLY A 567 29.31 10.21 16.76
C GLY A 567 30.02 11.27 15.90
N PRO A 568 31.33 11.46 16.04
CA PRO A 568 32.08 12.33 15.12
C PRO A 568 32.22 11.72 13.71
N GLY A 569 31.91 10.43 13.57
CA GLY A 569 31.98 9.64 12.34
C GLY A 569 30.93 8.52 12.30
N ALA A 570 31.03 7.66 11.29
CA ALA A 570 30.15 6.50 11.10
C ALA A 570 30.83 5.19 11.53
N GLY A 571 30.03 4.16 11.85
CA GLY A 571 30.54 2.82 12.17
C GLY A 571 31.42 2.80 13.41
N GLU A 572 32.62 2.23 13.31
CA GLU A 572 33.59 2.14 14.41
C GLU A 572 34.09 3.52 14.89
N HIS A 573 34.03 4.54 14.03
CA HIS A 573 34.40 5.92 14.36
C HIS A 573 33.25 6.69 15.04
N GLY A 574 32.03 6.13 15.04
CA GLY A 574 30.85 6.71 15.70
C GLY A 574 30.63 6.18 17.11
N GLY A 575 29.36 6.10 17.51
CA GLY A 575 28.95 5.43 18.75
C GLY A 575 29.21 6.19 20.04
N GLU A 576 29.55 7.48 19.95
CA GLU A 576 29.82 8.37 21.08
C GLU A 576 28.81 9.53 21.06
N VAL A 577 28.55 10.17 22.21
CA VAL A 577 27.74 11.40 22.24
C VAL A 577 28.71 12.58 22.11
N VAL A 578 28.60 13.35 21.03
CA VAL A 578 29.49 14.49 20.74
C VAL A 578 29.02 15.72 21.51
N ALA A 579 27.74 16.05 21.38
CA ALA A 579 27.11 17.18 22.04
C ALA A 579 25.70 16.79 22.50
N GLN A 580 25.24 17.41 23.58
CA GLN A 580 23.86 17.29 24.04
C GLN A 580 23.42 18.57 24.74
N GLY A 581 22.14 18.93 24.62
CA GLY A 581 21.63 20.16 25.22
C GLY A 581 20.40 20.67 24.49
N ASP A 582 20.06 21.94 24.73
CA ASP A 582 19.17 22.65 23.82
C ASP A 582 19.83 22.87 22.43
N PRO A 583 19.05 23.17 21.38
CA PRO A 583 19.59 23.35 20.02
C PRO A 583 20.68 24.43 19.93
N GLU A 584 20.59 25.50 20.72
CA GLU A 584 21.61 26.56 20.75
C GLU A 584 22.94 26.07 21.33
N THR A 585 22.90 25.19 22.33
CA THR A 585 24.08 24.59 22.95
C THR A 585 24.81 23.71 21.94
N VAL A 586 24.09 22.85 21.22
CA VAL A 586 24.68 22.02 20.16
C VAL A 586 25.25 22.87 19.03
N GLN A 587 24.56 23.96 18.64
CA GLN A 587 25.03 24.88 17.61
C GLN A 587 26.36 25.58 17.98
N ARG A 588 26.62 25.82 19.27
CA ARG A 588 27.85 26.46 19.77
C ARG A 588 29.00 25.47 19.96
N ASP A 589 28.74 24.16 19.90
CA ASP A 589 29.78 23.15 20.11
C ASP A 589 30.63 22.99 18.83
N PRO A 590 31.94 23.31 18.88
CA PRO A 590 32.81 23.21 17.70
C PRO A 590 33.08 21.76 17.27
N ASN A 591 32.88 20.78 18.15
CA ASN A 591 33.07 19.36 17.83
C ASN A 591 31.84 18.76 17.15
N SER A 592 30.66 19.38 17.32
CA SER A 592 29.43 18.94 16.67
C SER A 592 29.44 19.30 15.20
N LEU A 593 29.55 18.29 14.33
CA LEU A 593 29.44 18.51 12.88
C LEU A 593 28.05 19.08 12.55
N THR A 594 27.01 18.57 13.20
CA THR A 594 25.64 19.10 13.10
C THR A 594 25.61 20.58 13.49
N GLY A 595 26.23 20.96 14.61
CA GLY A 595 26.35 22.34 15.07
C GLY A 595 27.06 23.27 14.07
N GLN A 596 28.09 22.77 13.37
CA GLN A 596 28.78 23.52 12.32
C GLN A 596 27.87 23.85 11.11
N TYR A 597 26.94 22.95 10.75
CA TYR A 597 25.94 23.22 9.72
C TYR A 597 24.85 24.18 10.24
N LEU A 598 24.34 23.96 11.45
CA LEU A 598 23.31 24.82 12.06
C LEU A 598 23.80 26.25 12.30
N SER A 599 25.09 26.45 12.58
CA SER A 599 25.70 27.78 12.73
C SER A 599 26.02 28.45 11.40
N GLY A 600 26.00 27.70 10.29
CA GLY A 600 26.44 28.16 8.97
C GLY A 600 27.97 28.21 8.81
N GLN A 601 28.75 27.70 9.78
CA GLN A 601 30.20 27.55 9.62
C GLN A 601 30.55 26.60 8.47
N ARG A 602 29.73 25.56 8.27
CA ARG A 602 29.70 24.74 7.06
C ARG A 602 28.36 24.90 6.38
N ALA A 603 28.35 24.80 5.05
CA ALA A 603 27.14 24.79 4.25
C ALA A 603 27.41 24.07 2.93
N ILE A 604 26.37 23.46 2.35
CA ILE A 604 26.42 22.97 0.97
C ILE A 604 26.35 24.19 0.06
N ALA A 605 27.45 24.45 -0.67
CA ALA A 605 27.57 25.60 -1.55
C ALA A 605 26.67 25.47 -2.78
N ILE A 606 26.16 26.61 -3.28
CA ILE A 606 25.47 26.66 -4.56
C ILE A 606 26.52 26.53 -5.67
N PRO A 607 26.44 25.53 -6.55
CA PRO A 607 27.46 25.31 -7.59
C PRO A 607 27.33 26.35 -8.71
N GLN A 608 28.41 26.52 -9.48
CA GLN A 608 28.29 27.13 -10.80
C GLN A 608 27.53 26.16 -11.71
N ARG A 609 26.26 26.46 -11.99
CA ARG A 609 25.37 25.56 -12.75
C ARG A 609 25.80 25.41 -14.20
N ARG A 610 25.55 24.23 -14.75
CA ARG A 610 25.75 23.96 -16.18
C ARG A 610 24.64 24.69 -16.96
N PRO A 611 24.96 25.44 -18.03
CA PRO A 611 23.95 26.20 -18.76
C PRO A 611 22.92 25.26 -19.38
N VAL A 612 21.63 25.60 -19.25
CA VAL A 612 20.52 24.90 -19.90
C VAL A 612 20.03 25.80 -21.04
N THR A 613 20.19 25.33 -22.28
CA THR A 613 19.78 26.06 -23.49
C THR A 613 18.83 25.20 -24.33
N ASP A 614 18.05 25.85 -25.20
CA ASP A 614 17.14 25.14 -26.11
C ASP A 614 17.88 24.26 -27.14
N GLU A 615 19.19 24.49 -27.34
CA GLU A 615 20.03 23.71 -28.26
C GLU A 615 20.44 22.34 -27.69
N LEU A 616 20.27 22.11 -26.39
CA LEU A 616 20.56 20.81 -25.78
C LEU A 616 19.62 19.73 -26.33
N PRO A 617 20.02 18.44 -26.33
CA PRO A 617 19.07 17.36 -26.53
C PRO A 617 18.05 17.31 -25.39
N TRP A 618 16.76 17.19 -25.71
CA TRP A 618 15.67 17.14 -24.73
C TRP A 618 14.89 15.83 -24.83
N LEU A 619 14.68 15.17 -23.70
CA LEU A 619 13.66 14.13 -23.58
C LEU A 619 12.32 14.79 -23.24
N THR A 620 11.33 14.61 -24.11
CA THR A 620 10.00 15.21 -23.95
C THR A 620 8.95 14.13 -23.85
N LEU A 621 8.17 14.15 -22.77
CA LEU A 621 6.99 13.32 -22.55
C LEU A 621 5.77 14.24 -22.56
N THR A 622 4.78 13.96 -23.41
CA THR A 622 3.60 14.82 -23.58
C THR A 622 2.32 14.15 -23.13
N GLY A 623 1.39 14.95 -22.63
CA GLY A 623 0.03 14.54 -22.29
C GLY A 623 -0.07 13.42 -21.27
N ALA A 624 0.73 13.45 -20.21
CA ALA A 624 0.65 12.47 -19.12
C ALA A 624 -0.64 12.67 -18.31
N THR A 625 -1.44 11.61 -18.16
CA THR A 625 -2.75 11.63 -17.47
C THR A 625 -2.92 10.50 -16.45
N GLY A 626 -1.81 9.89 -16.00
CA GLY A 626 -1.86 8.87 -14.94
C GLY A 626 -2.30 9.43 -13.59
N ASN A 627 -3.12 8.66 -12.85
CA ASN A 627 -3.67 9.05 -11.54
C ASN A 627 -4.27 10.46 -11.52
N ASN A 628 -3.64 11.41 -10.83
CA ASN A 628 -4.11 12.80 -10.70
C ASN A 628 -3.45 13.77 -11.70
N LEU A 629 -2.60 13.30 -12.63
CA LEU A 629 -1.95 14.15 -13.62
C LEU A 629 -2.96 14.74 -14.62
N LYS A 630 -2.87 16.05 -14.88
CA LYS A 630 -3.81 16.82 -15.69
C LYS A 630 -3.20 17.19 -17.04
N ASN A 631 -2.99 16.20 -17.90
CA ASN A 631 -2.39 16.36 -19.24
C ASN A 631 -1.05 17.10 -19.18
N VAL A 632 -0.11 16.54 -18.42
CA VAL A 632 1.18 17.17 -18.09
C VAL A 632 2.20 16.89 -19.19
N ASP A 633 2.90 17.96 -19.60
CA ASP A 633 4.07 17.88 -20.47
C ASP A 633 5.34 18.00 -19.62
N LEU A 634 6.27 17.08 -19.81
CA LEU A 634 7.55 16.99 -19.10
C LEU A 634 8.70 17.13 -20.10
N ARG A 635 9.62 18.07 -19.84
CA ARG A 635 10.83 18.28 -20.64
C ARG A 635 12.08 18.16 -19.79
N LEU A 636 13.01 17.29 -20.19
CA LEU A 636 14.24 16.99 -19.46
C LEU A 636 15.48 17.30 -20.32
N PRO A 637 16.36 18.23 -19.90
CA PRO A 637 17.59 18.51 -20.64
C PRO A 637 18.63 17.40 -20.42
N ALA A 638 19.15 16.82 -21.50
CA ALA A 638 20.17 15.78 -21.42
C ALA A 638 21.49 16.31 -20.83
N GLY A 639 22.19 15.47 -20.08
CA GLY A 639 23.49 15.77 -19.48
C GLY A 639 23.42 16.78 -18.33
N ARG A 640 22.30 16.84 -17.60
CA ARG A 640 22.07 17.77 -16.50
C ARG A 640 21.61 17.07 -15.23
N LEU A 641 21.81 17.75 -14.09
CA LEU A 641 21.19 17.39 -12.81
C LEU A 641 19.80 18.03 -12.72
N ILE A 642 18.76 17.20 -12.80
CA ILE A 642 17.37 17.65 -12.84
C ILE A 642 16.67 17.19 -11.57
N CYS A 643 15.92 18.09 -10.93
CA CYS A 643 15.13 17.75 -9.75
C CYS A 643 13.63 18.02 -9.99
N VAL A 644 12.81 17.00 -9.73
CA VAL A 644 11.35 17.08 -9.70
C VAL A 644 10.93 17.27 -8.25
N THR A 645 10.28 18.41 -7.99
CA THR A 645 9.92 18.84 -6.64
C THR A 645 8.43 19.16 -6.56
N GLY A 646 7.97 19.63 -5.40
CA GLY A 646 6.58 19.97 -5.11
C GLY A 646 5.96 19.13 -4.01
N VAL A 647 4.73 19.46 -3.61
CA VAL A 647 4.10 18.91 -2.39
C VAL A 647 3.81 17.40 -2.46
N SER A 648 3.65 16.74 -1.31
CA SER A 648 3.29 15.32 -1.26
C SER A 648 1.93 15.10 -1.92
N GLY A 649 1.81 14.06 -2.75
CA GLY A 649 0.60 13.79 -3.53
C GLY A 649 0.41 14.65 -4.80
N SER A 650 1.37 15.52 -5.18
CA SER A 650 1.23 16.37 -6.39
C SER A 650 1.33 15.63 -7.72
N GLY A 651 1.74 14.35 -7.71
CA GLY A 651 1.89 13.50 -8.90
C GLY A 651 3.34 13.22 -9.32
N LYS A 652 4.36 13.63 -8.54
CA LYS A 652 5.79 13.42 -8.84
C LYS A 652 6.13 11.96 -9.19
N SER A 653 5.82 11.02 -8.31
CA SER A 653 6.11 9.59 -8.51
C SER A 653 5.33 9.01 -9.68
N THR A 654 4.08 9.46 -9.91
CA THR A 654 3.32 9.01 -11.07
C THR A 654 3.91 9.51 -12.39
N LEU A 655 4.38 10.76 -12.44
CA LEU A 655 5.02 11.32 -13.62
C LEU A 655 6.36 10.63 -13.91
N VAL A 656 7.21 10.49 -12.89
CA VAL A 656 8.58 10.00 -13.06
C VAL A 656 8.67 8.48 -13.02
N ASN A 657 8.18 7.82 -11.97
CA ASN A 657 8.33 6.38 -11.79
C ASN A 657 7.30 5.60 -12.62
N ASP A 658 6.01 5.91 -12.48
CA ASP A 658 4.94 5.11 -13.10
C ASP A 658 4.78 5.37 -14.61
N THR A 659 5.13 6.58 -15.07
CA THR A 659 5.00 6.98 -16.47
C THR A 659 6.35 6.97 -17.19
N LEU A 660 7.24 7.91 -16.87
CA LEU A 660 8.51 8.10 -17.59
C LEU A 660 9.43 6.86 -17.49
N ALA A 661 9.74 6.40 -16.28
CA ALA A 661 10.68 5.32 -16.07
C ALA A 661 10.21 4.01 -16.72
N VAL A 662 8.91 3.70 -16.59
CA VAL A 662 8.30 2.52 -17.23
C VAL A 662 8.27 2.67 -18.75
N ALA A 663 7.92 3.85 -19.29
CA ALA A 663 7.89 4.07 -20.74
C ALA A 663 9.29 3.93 -21.37
N VAL A 664 10.30 4.55 -20.74
CA VAL A 664 11.70 4.47 -21.20
C VAL A 664 12.23 3.05 -21.06
N SER A 665 11.96 2.35 -19.94
CA SER A 665 12.39 0.96 -19.74
C SER A 665 11.72 0.00 -20.72
N ARG A 666 10.46 0.23 -21.07
CA ARG A 666 9.76 -0.55 -22.11
C ARG A 666 10.40 -0.36 -23.49
N GLN A 667 10.78 0.87 -23.85
CA GLN A 667 11.36 1.14 -25.17
C GLN A 667 12.85 0.76 -25.27
N LEU A 668 13.65 0.93 -24.22
CA LEU A 668 15.09 0.61 -24.23
C LEU A 668 15.41 -0.84 -23.80
N HIS A 669 14.66 -1.39 -22.85
CA HIS A 669 14.94 -2.71 -22.24
C HIS A 669 13.87 -3.77 -22.54
N HIS A 670 12.85 -3.44 -23.35
CA HIS A 670 11.70 -4.32 -23.62
C HIS A 670 11.01 -4.84 -22.35
N ALA A 671 10.96 -3.99 -21.31
CA ALA A 671 10.28 -4.31 -20.06
C ALA A 671 8.77 -4.54 -20.30
N GLN A 672 8.19 -5.51 -19.57
CA GLN A 672 6.79 -5.91 -19.72
C GLN A 672 5.81 -5.03 -18.91
N SER A 673 6.31 -4.15 -18.06
CA SER A 673 5.49 -3.22 -17.27
C SER A 673 4.81 -2.20 -18.18
N GLU A 674 3.54 -1.90 -17.89
CA GLU A 674 2.76 -0.92 -18.64
C GLU A 674 2.89 0.46 -17.98
N PRO A 675 3.30 1.49 -18.73
CA PRO A 675 3.40 2.84 -18.19
C PRO A 675 2.00 3.41 -17.94
N ALA A 676 1.90 4.33 -16.98
CA ALA A 676 0.70 5.16 -16.84
C ALA A 676 0.39 5.92 -18.16
N PRO A 677 -0.87 6.30 -18.43
CA PRO A 677 -1.26 6.92 -19.69
C PRO A 677 -0.49 8.20 -20.03
N TYR A 678 0.00 8.29 -21.26
CA TYR A 678 0.63 9.47 -21.87
C TYR A 678 0.36 9.52 -23.39
N ALA A 679 0.54 10.68 -24.02
CA ALA A 679 0.24 10.87 -25.44
C ALA A 679 1.41 10.46 -26.35
N ALA A 680 2.61 11.03 -26.14
CA ALA A 680 3.79 10.73 -26.93
C ALA A 680 5.10 11.01 -26.17
N MET A 681 6.19 10.35 -26.60
CA MET A 681 7.54 10.57 -26.08
C MET A 681 8.54 10.77 -27.23
N GLN A 682 9.42 11.78 -27.11
CA GLN A 682 10.40 12.18 -28.12
C GLN A 682 11.77 12.43 -27.48
N GLY A 683 12.86 12.26 -28.23
CA GLY A 683 14.22 12.52 -27.75
C GLY A 683 14.87 11.34 -27.02
N LEU A 684 14.22 10.16 -27.04
CA LEU A 684 14.73 8.94 -26.40
C LEU A 684 16.02 8.43 -27.08
N GLU A 685 16.20 8.71 -28.36
CA GLU A 685 17.39 8.35 -29.13
C GLU A 685 18.68 8.89 -28.54
N ASN A 686 18.63 9.91 -27.66
CA ASN A 686 19.79 10.44 -26.96
C ASN A 686 20.29 9.52 -25.83
N PHE A 687 19.50 8.54 -25.42
CA PHE A 687 19.76 7.66 -24.29
C PHE A 687 19.94 6.21 -24.73
N ASP A 688 20.92 5.51 -24.15
CA ASP A 688 21.18 4.10 -24.42
C ASP A 688 20.67 3.17 -23.32
N LYS A 689 20.53 3.70 -22.10
CA LYS A 689 20.16 2.95 -20.91
C LYS A 689 19.40 3.84 -19.94
N ILE A 690 18.40 3.26 -19.29
CA ILE A 690 17.80 3.78 -18.06
C ILE A 690 18.22 2.95 -16.86
N ILE A 691 18.49 3.63 -15.73
CA ILE A 691 18.76 3.05 -14.43
C ILE A 691 17.86 3.75 -13.41
N SER A 692 16.89 3.02 -12.87
CA SER A 692 16.06 3.47 -11.75
C SER A 692 16.62 2.93 -10.44
N VAL A 693 16.96 3.82 -9.52
CA VAL A 693 17.53 3.50 -8.22
C VAL A 693 16.54 3.89 -7.12
N ASP A 694 15.75 2.91 -6.69
CA ASP A 694 14.72 3.05 -5.66
C ASP A 694 15.20 2.61 -4.28
N GLN A 695 14.41 2.92 -3.25
CA GLN A 695 14.69 2.57 -1.85
C GLN A 695 14.25 1.14 -1.48
N SER A 696 13.78 0.34 -2.46
CA SER A 696 13.38 -1.04 -2.17
C SER A 696 14.57 -1.86 -1.62
N PRO A 697 14.33 -2.82 -0.71
CA PRO A 697 15.41 -3.62 -0.16
C PRO A 697 16.21 -4.33 -1.26
N ILE A 698 17.55 -4.36 -1.16
CA ILE A 698 18.39 -5.10 -2.13
C ILE A 698 18.11 -6.61 -2.13
N GLY A 699 17.47 -7.12 -1.08
CA GLY A 699 16.92 -8.45 -1.00
C GLY A 699 16.06 -8.64 0.25
N ARG A 700 15.15 -9.62 0.20
CA ARG A 700 14.20 -9.91 1.28
C ARG A 700 14.66 -11.04 2.22
N THR A 701 15.88 -11.56 2.03
CA THR A 701 16.43 -12.67 2.80
C THR A 701 17.84 -12.34 3.31
N PRO A 702 18.27 -12.95 4.43
CA PRO A 702 19.64 -12.78 4.96
C PRO A 702 20.78 -13.21 4.03
N ARG A 703 20.44 -13.89 2.93
CA ARG A 703 21.39 -14.30 1.88
C ARG A 703 21.85 -13.13 1.02
N SER A 704 21.00 -12.12 0.86
CA SER A 704 21.37 -10.91 0.13
C SER A 704 22.17 -10.01 1.09
N ASN A 705 23.29 -9.48 0.60
CA ASN A 705 24.18 -8.60 1.36
C ASN A 705 24.99 -7.72 0.40
N PRO A 706 25.70 -6.67 0.88
CA PRO A 706 26.49 -5.80 0.03
C PRO A 706 27.48 -6.55 -0.86
N ALA A 707 28.15 -7.60 -0.34
CA ALA A 707 29.13 -8.36 -1.11
C ALA A 707 28.52 -9.15 -2.28
N THR A 708 27.35 -9.76 -2.08
CA THR A 708 26.64 -10.51 -3.13
C THR A 708 26.05 -9.57 -4.17
N TYR A 709 25.44 -8.46 -3.75
CA TYR A 709 24.76 -7.53 -4.64
C TYR A 709 25.73 -6.79 -5.59
N THR A 710 26.84 -6.27 -5.04
CA THR A 710 27.89 -5.59 -5.83
C THR A 710 28.76 -6.56 -6.65
N GLY A 711 28.58 -7.87 -6.47
CA GLY A 711 29.40 -8.90 -7.08
C GLY A 711 30.85 -8.89 -6.59
N LEU A 712 31.10 -8.43 -5.36
CA LEU A 712 32.39 -8.57 -4.66
C LEU A 712 32.62 -10.01 -4.21
N PHE A 713 31.55 -10.75 -3.91
CA PHE A 713 31.67 -12.06 -3.27
C PHE A 713 32.28 -13.13 -4.19
N THR A 714 32.04 -13.08 -5.50
CA THR A 714 32.63 -14.03 -6.45
C THR A 714 34.17 -13.97 -6.48
N PRO A 715 34.81 -12.82 -6.75
CA PRO A 715 36.28 -12.75 -6.72
C PRO A 715 36.87 -13.06 -5.34
N ILE A 716 36.17 -12.72 -4.24
CA ILE A 716 36.60 -13.13 -2.90
C ILE A 716 36.63 -14.67 -2.78
N ARG A 717 35.59 -15.38 -3.21
CA ARG A 717 35.57 -16.85 -3.17
C ARG A 717 36.66 -17.49 -4.04
N GLU A 718 36.96 -16.89 -5.18
CA GLU A 718 38.05 -17.34 -6.05
C GLU A 718 39.42 -17.20 -5.36
N LEU A 719 39.66 -16.12 -4.62
CA LEU A 719 40.87 -15.95 -3.81
C LEU A 719 41.00 -17.03 -2.73
N PHE A 720 39.90 -17.33 -2.03
CA PHE A 720 39.87 -18.38 -1.00
C PHE A 720 40.08 -19.78 -1.57
N ALA A 721 39.55 -20.09 -2.75
CA ALA A 721 39.83 -21.36 -3.44
C ALA A 721 41.27 -21.42 -3.99
N GLY A 722 41.91 -20.26 -4.18
CA GLY A 722 43.27 -20.14 -4.69
C GLY A 722 44.37 -20.48 -3.68
N VAL A 723 44.10 -20.47 -2.37
CA VAL A 723 45.13 -20.69 -1.33
C VAL A 723 45.60 -22.16 -1.30
N PRO A 724 46.88 -22.43 -0.95
CA PRO A 724 47.44 -23.79 -0.97
C PRO A 724 46.64 -24.80 -0.15
N GLU A 725 46.13 -24.41 1.02
CA GLU A 725 45.35 -25.25 1.92
C GLU A 725 44.02 -25.66 1.27
N ALA A 726 43.34 -24.73 0.59
CA ALA A 726 42.08 -25.00 -0.11
C ALA A 726 42.29 -25.94 -1.29
N ARG A 727 43.34 -25.70 -2.08
CA ARG A 727 43.70 -26.55 -3.23
C ARG A 727 44.02 -27.99 -2.80
N THR A 728 44.76 -28.14 -1.71
CA THR A 728 45.13 -29.46 -1.17
C THR A 728 43.90 -30.25 -0.72
N ARG A 729 42.88 -29.56 -0.19
CA ARG A 729 41.60 -30.15 0.22
C ARG A 729 40.59 -30.31 -0.92
N GLY A 730 40.93 -29.90 -2.14
CA GLY A 730 40.04 -29.94 -3.30
C GLY A 730 38.84 -28.99 -3.18
N TYR A 731 38.97 -27.90 -2.42
CA TYR A 731 37.89 -26.92 -2.27
C TYR A 731 37.86 -25.96 -3.45
N ASP A 732 36.69 -25.85 -4.06
CA ASP A 732 36.39 -24.93 -5.14
C ASP A 732 35.74 -23.63 -4.61
N PRO A 733 35.51 -22.61 -5.46
CA PRO A 733 34.78 -21.41 -5.05
C PRO A 733 33.34 -21.70 -4.57
N GLY A 734 32.78 -22.87 -4.91
CA GLY A 734 31.47 -23.34 -4.45
C GLY A 734 31.44 -23.62 -2.96
N ARG A 735 32.50 -24.23 -2.40
CA ARG A 735 32.67 -24.47 -0.95
C ARG A 735 32.53 -23.19 -0.13
N PHE A 736 33.06 -22.09 -0.65
CA PHE A 736 33.05 -20.77 0.00
C PHE A 736 31.76 -19.98 -0.25
N SER A 737 30.73 -20.59 -0.83
CA SER A 737 29.42 -19.98 -1.02
C SER A 737 28.45 -20.42 0.06
N PHE A 738 27.93 -19.49 0.85
CA PHE A 738 26.86 -19.79 1.80
C PHE A 738 25.53 -20.20 1.11
N ASN A 739 25.39 -19.95 -0.21
CA ASN A 739 24.19 -20.33 -0.97
C ASN A 739 24.21 -21.79 -1.47
N VAL A 740 25.35 -22.47 -1.43
CA VAL A 740 25.54 -23.81 -2.04
C VAL A 740 25.83 -24.84 -0.95
N LYS A 741 25.30 -26.06 -1.12
CA LYS A 741 25.61 -27.18 -0.24
C LYS A 741 27.09 -27.55 -0.35
N GLY A 742 27.73 -27.84 0.76
CA GLY A 742 29.14 -28.26 0.81
C GLY A 742 29.91 -27.59 1.95
N GLY A 743 30.01 -26.26 1.94
CA GLY A 743 30.75 -25.51 2.98
C GLY A 743 29.90 -24.67 3.93
N ARG A 744 28.64 -24.41 3.58
CA ARG A 744 27.70 -23.70 4.46
C ARG A 744 27.34 -24.51 5.71
N CYS A 745 26.82 -23.83 6.73
CA CYS A 745 26.19 -24.47 7.88
C CYS A 745 24.83 -25.04 7.44
N GLU A 746 24.60 -26.34 7.64
CA GLU A 746 23.35 -26.99 7.22
C GLU A 746 22.16 -26.68 8.14
N ALA A 747 22.41 -26.31 9.41
CA ALA A 747 21.34 -25.98 10.36
C ALA A 747 20.58 -24.70 9.96
N CYS A 748 21.30 -23.65 9.56
CA CYS A 748 20.71 -22.40 9.04
C CYS A 748 20.72 -22.33 7.50
N GLN A 749 21.16 -23.39 6.83
CA GLN A 749 21.33 -23.44 5.37
C GLN A 749 22.12 -22.25 4.79
N GLY A 750 23.08 -21.72 5.55
CA GLY A 750 23.93 -20.59 5.16
C GLY A 750 23.40 -19.20 5.51
N ASP A 751 22.21 -19.07 6.09
CA ASP A 751 21.64 -17.76 6.45
C ASP A 751 22.36 -17.14 7.65
N GLY A 752 22.96 -17.96 8.52
CA GLY A 752 23.63 -17.55 9.76
C GLY A 752 22.66 -17.27 10.91
N VAL A 753 21.40 -17.02 10.59
CA VAL A 753 20.29 -16.78 11.51
C VAL A 753 19.16 -17.77 11.25
N VAL A 754 18.29 -17.93 12.23
CA VAL A 754 17.04 -18.69 12.13
C VAL A 754 15.88 -17.74 12.38
N LYS A 755 14.84 -17.81 11.53
CA LYS A 755 13.64 -17.00 11.69
C LYS A 755 12.76 -17.64 12.77
N VAL A 756 12.42 -16.86 13.79
CA VAL A 756 11.47 -17.23 14.85
C VAL A 756 10.17 -16.49 14.60
N GLU A 757 9.09 -17.24 14.40
CA GLU A 757 7.75 -16.69 14.18
C GLU A 757 7.14 -16.22 15.51
N MET A 758 6.69 -14.98 15.54
CA MET A 758 6.12 -14.35 16.73
C MET A 758 4.64 -14.06 16.50
N HIS A 759 3.77 -14.41 17.46
CA HIS A 759 2.32 -14.26 17.27
C HIS A 759 1.83 -12.80 17.34
N PHE A 760 2.44 -11.98 18.20
CA PHE A 760 2.01 -10.60 18.48
C PHE A 760 3.09 -9.55 18.19
N LEU A 761 4.34 -9.97 18.07
CA LEU A 761 5.47 -9.12 17.73
C LEU A 761 5.90 -9.44 16.29
N PRO A 762 6.59 -8.52 15.60
CA PRO A 762 7.20 -8.85 14.31
C PRO A 762 8.12 -10.07 14.43
N ASP A 763 8.14 -10.91 13.40
CA ASP A 763 9.07 -12.02 13.30
C ASP A 763 10.51 -11.53 13.46
N MET A 764 11.34 -12.32 14.13
CA MET A 764 12.72 -11.95 14.44
C MET A 764 13.70 -13.00 13.94
N TYR A 765 14.93 -12.56 13.66
CA TYR A 765 16.04 -13.42 13.31
C TYR A 765 16.96 -13.60 14.51
N VAL A 766 17.16 -14.84 14.94
CA VAL A 766 18.06 -15.19 16.04
C VAL A 766 19.33 -15.83 15.47
N PRO A 767 20.54 -15.54 16.00
CA PRO A 767 21.76 -16.22 15.57
C PRO A 767 21.62 -17.74 15.64
N CYS A 768 22.13 -18.45 14.63
CA CYS A 768 22.05 -19.91 14.59
C CYS A 768 22.90 -20.55 15.70
N ASP A 769 22.32 -21.43 16.51
CA ASP A 769 23.02 -22.11 17.62
C ASP A 769 24.22 -22.96 17.21
N VAL A 770 24.28 -23.41 15.95
CA VAL A 770 25.33 -24.32 15.46
C VAL A 770 26.54 -23.56 14.93
N CYS A 771 26.32 -22.50 14.17
CA CYS A 771 27.41 -21.72 13.57
C CYS A 771 27.65 -20.37 14.26
N HIS A 772 26.79 -19.98 15.20
CA HIS A 772 26.81 -18.71 15.90
C HIS A 772 26.93 -17.51 14.93
N GLY A 773 26.08 -17.48 13.91
CA GLY A 773 26.10 -16.41 12.90
C GLY A 773 27.13 -16.55 11.78
N LYS A 774 28.09 -17.49 11.88
CA LYS A 774 29.22 -17.58 10.93
C LYS A 774 28.88 -18.09 9.53
N ARG A 775 27.65 -18.58 9.30
CA ARG A 775 27.13 -19.10 8.01
C ARG A 775 27.80 -20.37 7.46
N TYR A 776 28.99 -20.74 7.91
CA TYR A 776 29.78 -21.87 7.41
C TYR A 776 29.99 -22.96 8.45
N ASN A 777 30.32 -24.17 7.98
CA ASN A 777 30.81 -25.24 8.86
C ASN A 777 32.27 -24.99 9.28
N ARG A 778 32.70 -25.70 10.33
CA ARG A 778 34.02 -25.53 10.95
C ARG A 778 35.14 -25.77 9.94
N GLU A 779 35.03 -26.80 9.11
CA GLU A 779 36.06 -27.23 8.16
C GLU A 779 36.33 -26.18 7.08
N THR A 780 35.29 -25.42 6.69
CA THR A 780 35.42 -24.33 5.72
C THR A 780 36.11 -23.11 6.34
N LEU A 781 35.87 -22.85 7.64
CA LEU A 781 36.45 -21.73 8.37
C LEU A 781 37.93 -21.93 8.75
N GLU A 782 38.47 -23.13 8.57
CA GLU A 782 39.91 -23.39 8.73
C GLU A 782 40.75 -22.77 7.61
N ILE A 783 40.16 -22.53 6.44
CA ILE A 783 40.86 -21.90 5.33
C ILE A 783 40.97 -20.40 5.58
N ARG A 784 42.20 -19.90 5.54
CA ARG A 784 42.52 -18.48 5.75
C ARG A 784 43.18 -17.89 4.50
N TYR A 785 42.71 -16.74 4.08
CA TYR A 785 43.41 -15.86 3.16
C TYR A 785 44.02 -14.74 4.00
N ARG A 786 45.31 -14.41 3.83
CA ARG A 786 46.04 -13.37 4.61
C ARG A 786 45.63 -13.30 6.10
N GLY A 787 45.64 -14.46 6.77
CA GLY A 787 45.34 -14.57 8.20
C GLY A 787 43.86 -14.57 8.60
N ARG A 788 42.91 -14.28 7.71
CA ARG A 788 41.46 -14.25 8.00
C ARG A 788 40.69 -15.33 7.26
N ASN A 789 39.70 -15.94 7.91
CA ASN A 789 38.76 -16.85 7.23
C ASN A 789 37.65 -16.07 6.51
N ILE A 790 36.82 -16.77 5.72
CA ILE A 790 35.79 -16.11 4.91
C ILE A 790 34.71 -15.41 5.73
N SER A 791 34.36 -15.93 6.91
CA SER A 791 33.40 -15.27 7.81
C SER A 791 33.99 -13.98 8.37
N GLU A 792 35.26 -14.01 8.78
CA GLU A 792 35.99 -12.83 9.29
C GLU A 792 36.15 -11.76 8.21
N VAL A 793 36.33 -12.14 6.94
CA VAL A 793 36.36 -11.21 5.79
C VAL A 793 34.99 -10.60 5.52
N LEU A 794 33.92 -11.39 5.59
CA LEU A 794 32.56 -10.88 5.42
C LEU A 794 32.14 -9.96 6.57
N ASP A 795 32.80 -10.05 7.73
CA ASP A 795 32.53 -9.21 8.89
C ASP A 795 33.28 -7.87 8.87
N LEU A 796 34.22 -7.68 7.94
CA LEU A 796 34.91 -6.41 7.75
C LEU A 796 33.93 -5.32 7.29
N THR A 797 34.16 -4.10 7.78
CA THR A 797 33.56 -2.90 7.18
C THR A 797 34.09 -2.70 5.77
N VAL A 798 33.37 -1.93 4.94
CA VAL A 798 33.85 -1.57 3.59
C VAL A 798 35.20 -0.87 3.64
N GLU A 799 35.39 0.04 4.61
CA GLU A 799 36.66 0.73 4.84
C GLU A 799 37.81 -0.24 5.14
N GLN A 800 37.63 -1.14 6.11
CA GLN A 800 38.63 -2.15 6.46
C GLN A 800 38.88 -3.14 5.32
N ALA A 801 37.83 -3.50 4.57
CA ALA A 801 37.94 -4.38 3.43
C ALA A 801 38.74 -3.74 2.29
N LEU A 802 38.61 -2.43 2.08
CA LEU A 802 39.38 -1.72 1.05
C LEU A 802 40.87 -1.80 1.35
N GLU A 803 41.27 -1.48 2.59
CA GLU A 803 42.66 -1.62 3.04
C GLU A 803 43.16 -3.07 2.88
N TYR A 804 42.32 -4.05 3.26
CA TYR A 804 42.68 -5.45 3.20
C TYR A 804 42.85 -6.01 1.77
N PHE A 805 42.05 -5.50 0.82
CA PHE A 805 42.03 -5.92 -0.59
C PHE A 805 42.67 -4.93 -1.56
N GLU A 806 43.40 -3.93 -1.08
CA GLU A 806 44.04 -2.89 -1.90
C GLU A 806 44.87 -3.48 -3.05
N SER A 807 45.59 -4.57 -2.78
CA SER A 807 46.41 -5.28 -3.77
C SER A 807 45.61 -6.05 -4.84
N VAL A 808 44.27 -6.07 -4.78
CA VAL A 808 43.40 -6.77 -5.73
C VAL A 808 42.52 -5.73 -6.44
N PRO A 809 42.96 -5.16 -7.58
CA PRO A 809 42.32 -3.99 -8.19
C PRO A 809 40.83 -4.18 -8.53
N ALA A 810 40.43 -5.40 -8.93
CA ALA A 810 39.04 -5.71 -9.25
C ALA A 810 38.10 -5.63 -8.03
N ILE A 811 38.62 -5.91 -6.84
CA ILE A 811 37.88 -5.79 -5.56
C ILE A 811 37.97 -4.35 -5.06
N ALA A 812 39.18 -3.78 -5.00
CA ALA A 812 39.44 -2.42 -4.51
C ALA A 812 38.59 -1.36 -5.22
N ARG A 813 38.46 -1.43 -6.56
CA ARG A 813 37.63 -0.49 -7.33
C ARG A 813 36.15 -0.50 -6.87
N LYS A 814 35.59 -1.67 -6.59
CA LYS A 814 34.19 -1.81 -6.14
C LYS A 814 33.99 -1.39 -4.67
N LEU A 815 35.04 -1.54 -3.85
CA LEU A 815 35.01 -1.06 -2.47
C LEU A 815 35.13 0.47 -2.42
N HIS A 816 35.95 1.08 -3.28
CA HIS A 816 36.01 2.53 -3.44
C HIS A 816 34.65 3.13 -3.77
N THR A 817 33.91 2.55 -4.73
CA THR A 817 32.57 3.07 -5.07
C THR A 817 31.58 2.99 -3.91
N LEU A 818 31.73 2.01 -3.00
CA LEU A 818 30.92 1.94 -1.78
C LEU A 818 31.31 3.04 -0.77
N ILE A 819 32.60 3.39 -0.67
CA ILE A 819 33.05 4.50 0.16
C ILE A 819 32.57 5.84 -0.40
N ASP A 820 32.67 6.03 -1.72
CA ASP A 820 32.28 7.28 -2.39
C ASP A 820 30.80 7.61 -2.15
N VAL A 821 29.93 6.59 -2.11
CA VAL A 821 28.50 6.75 -1.76
C VAL A 821 28.23 6.85 -0.25
N GLY A 822 29.26 6.92 0.59
CA GLY A 822 29.14 7.11 2.04
C GLY A 822 28.82 5.83 2.83
N LEU A 823 29.12 4.65 2.29
CA LEU A 823 28.86 3.35 2.95
C LEU A 823 30.13 2.71 3.53
N SER A 824 31.09 3.51 3.98
CA SER A 824 32.35 3.02 4.56
C SER A 824 32.13 2.10 5.77
N TYR A 825 31.06 2.31 6.52
CA TYR A 825 30.79 1.66 7.81
C TYR A 825 30.03 0.33 7.72
N ILE A 826 29.36 0.03 6.61
CA ILE A 826 28.56 -1.21 6.51
C ILE A 826 29.49 -2.41 6.40
N ARG A 827 29.05 -3.58 6.89
CA ARG A 827 29.83 -4.82 6.75
C ARG A 827 29.53 -5.51 5.43
N LEU A 828 30.53 -6.14 4.82
CA LEU A 828 30.39 -6.83 3.53
C LEU A 828 29.28 -7.90 3.53
N GLY A 829 29.18 -8.64 4.63
CA GLY A 829 28.22 -9.73 4.86
C GLY A 829 26.95 -9.31 5.59
N GLN A 830 26.75 -8.02 5.88
CA GLN A 830 25.57 -7.52 6.58
C GLN A 830 24.29 -7.90 5.84
N SER A 831 23.29 -8.38 6.59
CA SER A 831 22.03 -8.81 6.00
C SER A 831 21.34 -7.66 5.26
N ALA A 832 20.82 -7.92 4.06
CA ALA A 832 19.99 -6.96 3.33
C ALA A 832 18.75 -6.53 4.12
N THR A 833 18.22 -7.41 4.97
CA THR A 833 17.04 -7.12 5.80
C THR A 833 17.31 -6.14 6.95
N THR A 834 18.58 -5.88 7.24
CA THR A 834 19.01 -4.93 8.29
C THR A 834 19.54 -3.62 7.72
N LEU A 835 19.54 -3.45 6.40
CA LEU A 835 19.92 -2.19 5.76
C LEU A 835 18.71 -1.25 5.72
N SER A 836 18.95 0.04 5.91
CA SER A 836 17.91 1.06 5.68
C SER A 836 17.58 1.19 4.19
N GLY A 837 16.44 1.80 3.86
CA GLY A 837 16.06 2.06 2.46
C GLY A 837 17.12 2.89 1.71
N GLY A 838 17.63 3.94 2.36
CA GLY A 838 18.71 4.78 1.83
C GLY A 838 20.06 4.06 1.72
N GLU A 839 20.40 3.15 2.64
CA GLU A 839 21.60 2.29 2.50
C GLU A 839 21.46 1.33 1.32
N ALA A 840 20.31 0.67 1.19
CA ALA A 840 20.01 -0.20 0.07
C ALA A 840 20.11 0.54 -1.27
N GLN A 841 19.55 1.74 -1.35
CA GLN A 841 19.62 2.62 -2.52
C GLN A 841 21.07 2.96 -2.89
N ARG A 842 21.90 3.34 -1.90
CA ARG A 842 23.32 3.66 -2.11
C ARG A 842 24.15 2.44 -2.55
N VAL A 843 23.84 1.24 -2.05
CA VAL A 843 24.47 -0.01 -2.54
C VAL A 843 24.17 -0.23 -4.03
N LYS A 844 22.94 0.02 -4.47
CA LYS A 844 22.55 -0.04 -5.89
C LYS A 844 23.29 1.00 -6.73
N LEU A 845 23.37 2.23 -6.23
CA LEU A 845 24.10 3.32 -6.89
C LEU A 845 25.59 2.97 -7.07
N SER A 846 26.24 2.46 -6.02
CA SER A 846 27.64 1.99 -6.09
C SER A 846 27.84 0.91 -7.14
N GLN A 847 26.90 -0.02 -7.31
CA GLN A 847 27.00 -1.05 -8.34
C GLN A 847 27.06 -0.44 -9.74
N GLU A 848 26.27 0.60 -10.02
CA GLU A 848 26.26 1.26 -11.33
C GLU A 848 27.49 2.14 -11.54
N LEU A 849 27.98 2.84 -10.50
CA LEU A 849 29.24 3.59 -10.54
C LEU A 849 30.46 2.70 -10.84
N SER A 850 30.41 1.44 -10.45
CA SER A 850 31.49 0.49 -10.74
C SER A 850 31.59 0.11 -12.23
N ARG A 851 30.53 0.36 -13.02
CA ARG A 851 30.49 0.04 -14.47
C ARG A 851 31.12 1.16 -15.30
N ARG A 852 31.39 0.89 -16.57
CA ARG A 852 31.88 1.91 -17.50
C ARG A 852 30.70 2.79 -17.94
N SER A 853 30.84 4.11 -17.76
CA SER A 853 29.87 5.09 -18.26
C SER A 853 29.92 5.16 -19.79
N THR A 854 28.74 5.26 -20.41
CA THR A 854 28.59 5.54 -21.85
C THR A 854 28.35 7.02 -22.12
N GLY A 855 28.08 7.82 -21.07
CA GLY A 855 27.73 9.23 -21.17
C GLY A 855 26.34 9.51 -21.75
N ARG A 856 25.52 8.46 -21.91
CA ARG A 856 24.16 8.54 -22.49
C ARG A 856 23.13 7.80 -21.65
N THR A 857 23.42 7.60 -20.37
CA THR A 857 22.52 6.90 -19.45
C THR A 857 21.62 7.89 -18.69
N LEU A 858 20.34 7.56 -18.56
CA LEU A 858 19.37 8.25 -17.71
C LEU A 858 19.30 7.57 -16.33
N TYR A 859 19.76 8.26 -15.30
CA TYR A 859 19.61 7.83 -13.90
C TYR A 859 18.36 8.47 -13.30
N ILE A 860 17.53 7.68 -12.65
CA ILE A 860 16.36 8.15 -11.89
C ILE A 860 16.56 7.74 -10.43
N LEU A 861 16.57 8.72 -9.53
CA LEU A 861 16.69 8.49 -8.09
C LEU A 861 15.46 9.04 -7.36
N ASP A 862 14.85 8.21 -6.52
CA ASP A 862 13.70 8.59 -5.71
C ASP A 862 14.16 8.90 -4.28
N GLU A 863 14.05 10.17 -3.86
CA GLU A 863 14.44 10.69 -2.54
C GLU A 863 15.79 10.16 -2.03
N PRO A 864 16.92 10.43 -2.73
CA PRO A 864 18.22 9.84 -2.38
C PRO A 864 18.85 10.41 -1.10
N THR A 865 18.23 11.44 -0.50
CA THR A 865 18.67 12.06 0.77
C THR A 865 18.03 11.45 2.01
N THR A 866 17.11 10.51 1.85
CA THR A 866 16.51 9.78 2.98
C THR A 866 17.60 9.15 3.84
N GLY A 867 17.58 9.38 5.15
CA GLY A 867 18.58 8.84 6.07
C GLY A 867 19.90 9.61 6.15
N LEU A 868 20.03 10.73 5.43
CA LEU A 868 21.31 11.42 5.28
C LEU A 868 21.42 12.68 6.14
N HIS A 869 22.53 12.77 6.86
CA HIS A 869 22.95 14.00 7.50
C HIS A 869 23.47 15.00 6.45
N PHE A 870 23.50 16.31 6.76
CA PHE A 870 23.98 17.37 5.86
C PHE A 870 25.30 17.05 5.15
N ARG A 871 26.27 16.50 5.88
CA ARG A 871 27.56 16.08 5.32
C ARG A 871 27.45 14.90 4.34
N ASP A 872 26.54 13.97 4.59
CA ASP A 872 26.34 12.82 3.71
C ASP A 872 25.63 13.27 2.41
N ILE A 873 24.73 14.26 2.49
CA ILE A 873 24.11 14.91 1.33
C ILE A 873 25.19 15.58 0.46
N GLU A 874 26.14 16.29 1.08
CA GLU A 874 27.26 16.91 0.37
C GLU A 874 28.09 15.88 -0.42
N LEU A 875 28.42 14.74 0.20
CA LEU A 875 29.15 13.64 -0.44
C LEU A 875 28.35 13.01 -1.59
N LEU A 876 27.06 12.76 -1.36
CA LEU A 876 26.16 12.23 -2.38
C LEU A 876 26.10 13.17 -3.59
N LEU A 877 25.94 14.48 -3.38
CA LEU A 877 25.92 15.47 -4.46
C LEU A 877 27.21 15.48 -5.27
N GLN A 878 28.37 15.24 -4.65
CA GLN A 878 29.64 15.09 -5.40
C GLN A 878 29.59 13.90 -6.35
N VAL A 879 29.10 12.75 -5.88
CA VAL A 879 28.95 11.54 -6.70
C VAL A 879 27.95 11.74 -7.84
N LEU A 880 26.81 12.38 -7.56
CA LEU A 880 25.79 12.66 -8.59
C LEU A 880 26.32 13.63 -9.64
N ASN A 881 27.10 14.64 -9.24
CA ASN A 881 27.75 15.55 -10.19
C ASN A 881 28.79 14.83 -11.05
N GLN A 882 29.57 13.89 -10.51
CA GLN A 882 30.51 13.09 -11.31
C GLN A 882 29.80 12.26 -12.41
N LEU A 883 28.59 11.75 -12.14
CA LEU A 883 27.77 11.08 -13.15
C LEU A 883 27.37 12.04 -14.27
N VAL A 884 26.95 13.25 -13.91
CA VAL A 884 26.56 14.30 -14.86
C VAL A 884 27.76 14.80 -15.67
N ASP A 885 28.91 14.99 -15.03
CA ASP A 885 30.16 15.41 -15.69
C ASP A 885 30.67 14.36 -16.69
N SER A 886 30.32 13.09 -16.47
CA SER A 886 30.57 12.00 -17.42
C SER A 886 29.61 11.98 -18.62
N GLY A 887 28.71 12.97 -18.73
CA GLY A 887 27.73 13.14 -19.80
C GLY A 887 26.34 12.59 -19.50
N ASN A 888 26.15 11.88 -18.39
CA ASN A 888 24.87 11.24 -18.07
C ASN A 888 23.82 12.25 -17.59
N THR A 889 22.56 11.85 -17.64
CA THR A 889 21.45 12.65 -17.11
C THR A 889 21.00 12.07 -15.79
N VAL A 890 20.88 12.90 -14.76
CA VAL A 890 20.45 12.48 -13.42
C VAL A 890 19.16 13.21 -13.08
N LEU A 891 18.06 12.45 -12.99
CA LEU A 891 16.74 12.92 -12.58
C LEU A 891 16.47 12.47 -11.14
N ILE A 892 16.13 13.42 -10.27
CA ILE A 892 15.91 13.18 -8.85
C ILE A 892 14.49 13.62 -8.48
N ILE A 893 13.78 12.84 -7.69
CA ILE A 893 12.57 13.28 -6.99
C ILE A 893 12.99 13.74 -5.60
N GLU A 894 12.75 15.01 -5.25
CA GLU A 894 13.24 15.56 -3.98
C GLU A 894 12.42 16.72 -3.39
N HIS A 895 12.50 16.79 -2.07
CA HIS A 895 12.00 17.77 -1.13
C HIS A 895 13.12 18.52 -0.37
N ASN A 896 14.33 17.95 -0.22
CA ASN A 896 15.44 18.60 0.48
C ASN A 896 15.96 19.82 -0.31
N LEU A 897 15.97 20.96 0.36
CA LEU A 897 16.34 22.24 -0.26
C LEU A 897 17.81 22.31 -0.69
N ASP A 898 18.72 21.56 -0.06
CA ASP A 898 20.13 21.53 -0.45
C ASP A 898 20.37 20.78 -1.76
N VAL A 899 19.58 19.75 -2.06
CA VAL A 899 19.62 19.09 -3.38
C VAL A 899 18.95 19.97 -4.42
N ILE A 900 17.76 20.51 -4.11
CA ILE A 900 16.99 21.36 -5.02
C ILE A 900 17.78 22.59 -5.44
N LYS A 901 18.45 23.29 -4.51
CA LYS A 901 19.24 24.48 -4.86
C LYS A 901 20.47 24.17 -5.73
N THR A 902 20.97 22.94 -5.66
CA THR A 902 22.17 22.47 -6.37
C THR A 902 21.86 21.98 -7.79
N ALA A 903 20.61 21.64 -8.08
CA ALA A 903 20.19 21.18 -9.40
C ALA A 903 20.40 22.24 -10.51
N ASP A 904 20.66 21.76 -11.73
CA ASP A 904 20.77 22.58 -12.94
C ASP A 904 19.38 23.01 -13.46
N TRP A 905 18.37 22.14 -13.28
CA TRP A 905 17.00 22.35 -13.73
C TRP A 905 15.98 21.78 -12.74
N LEU A 906 14.89 22.51 -12.53
CA LEU A 906 13.79 22.15 -11.64
C LEU A 906 12.48 22.02 -12.40
N ILE A 907 11.66 21.06 -11.96
CA ILE A 907 10.26 20.91 -12.35
C ILE A 907 9.44 20.82 -11.07
N ASP A 908 8.67 21.86 -10.77
CA ASP A 908 7.83 21.93 -9.58
C ASP A 908 6.39 21.48 -9.87
N MET A 909 5.95 20.43 -9.18
CA MET A 909 4.63 19.80 -9.35
C MET A 909 3.66 20.25 -8.25
N GLY A 910 2.45 20.66 -8.63
CA GLY A 910 1.46 21.14 -7.68
C GLY A 910 0.20 21.69 -8.36
N PRO A 911 -0.42 22.77 -7.82
CA PRO A 911 0.00 23.54 -6.62
C PRO A 911 -0.26 22.79 -5.30
N GLU A 912 -1.21 21.87 -5.26
CA GLU A 912 -1.53 21.07 -4.07
C GLU A 912 -1.34 19.57 -4.31
N GLY A 913 -1.65 18.74 -3.32
CA GLY A 913 -1.69 17.27 -3.46
C GLY A 913 -3.06 16.75 -3.92
N GLY A 914 -3.10 15.53 -4.46
CA GLY A 914 -4.34 14.88 -4.90
C GLY A 914 -5.00 15.58 -6.08
N ASP A 915 -6.32 15.74 -6.03
CA ASP A 915 -7.08 16.43 -7.08
C ASP A 915 -6.72 17.92 -7.22
N GLY A 916 -6.18 18.54 -6.18
CA GLY A 916 -5.66 19.92 -6.24
C GLY A 916 -4.33 20.05 -7.00
N GLY A 917 -3.68 18.93 -7.32
CA GLY A 917 -2.36 18.88 -7.95
C GLY A 917 -2.37 18.47 -9.42
N GLY A 918 -1.30 17.76 -9.80
CA GLY A 918 -1.17 17.13 -11.12
C GLY A 918 -0.83 18.08 -12.25
N ARG A 919 -0.19 19.22 -11.96
CA ARG A 919 0.27 20.20 -12.95
C ARG A 919 1.69 20.64 -12.65
N VAL A 920 2.41 21.09 -13.68
CA VAL A 920 3.68 21.80 -13.49
C VAL A 920 3.35 23.25 -13.11
N VAL A 921 3.75 23.66 -11.92
CA VAL A 921 3.54 25.01 -11.38
C VAL A 921 4.60 25.95 -11.91
N ALA A 922 5.85 25.49 -11.89
CA ALA A 922 7.00 26.21 -12.40
C ALA A 922 8.05 25.21 -12.93
N GLN A 923 8.81 25.63 -13.93
CA GLN A 923 9.96 24.89 -14.43
C GLN A 923 11.04 25.90 -14.84
N GLY A 924 12.30 25.56 -14.60
CA GLY A 924 13.39 26.49 -14.83
C GLY A 924 14.63 26.20 -13.99
N THR A 925 15.51 27.19 -13.88
CA THR A 925 16.56 27.16 -12.87
C THR A 925 15.98 27.30 -11.46
N PRO A 926 16.73 26.96 -10.40
CA PRO A 926 16.31 27.23 -9.03
C PRO A 926 15.87 28.68 -8.77
N GLU A 927 16.50 29.66 -9.40
CA GLU A 927 16.13 31.08 -9.30
C GLU A 927 14.80 31.38 -10.00
N ASP A 928 14.54 30.76 -11.16
CA ASP A 928 13.26 30.92 -11.88
C ASP A 928 12.09 30.37 -11.07
N VAL A 929 12.26 29.18 -10.47
CA VAL A 929 11.26 28.57 -9.59
C VAL A 929 11.08 29.40 -8.30
N ALA A 930 12.17 29.94 -7.73
CA ALA A 930 12.10 30.83 -6.58
C ALA A 930 11.37 32.16 -6.86
N ALA A 931 11.36 32.60 -8.13
CA ALA A 931 10.62 33.79 -8.55
C ALA A 931 9.12 33.52 -8.81
N ALA A 932 8.70 32.24 -8.94
CA ALA A 932 7.32 31.88 -9.20
C ALA A 932 6.46 31.97 -7.93
N PRO A 933 5.45 32.86 -7.87
CA PRO A 933 4.68 33.11 -6.64
C PRO A 933 3.74 31.96 -6.26
N GLU A 934 3.30 31.15 -7.23
CA GLU A 934 2.43 29.99 -7.01
C GLU A 934 3.20 28.75 -6.53
N SER A 935 4.54 28.76 -6.61
CA SER A 935 5.39 27.64 -6.22
C SER A 935 5.62 27.63 -4.70
N HIS A 936 5.09 26.61 -4.03
CA HIS A 936 5.43 26.36 -2.62
C HIS A 936 6.93 26.10 -2.47
N THR A 937 7.56 25.36 -3.38
CA THR A 937 9.00 25.15 -3.35
C THR A 937 9.77 26.46 -3.52
N GLY A 938 9.34 27.31 -4.45
CA GLY A 938 9.90 28.64 -4.68
C GLY A 938 9.87 29.54 -3.45
N HIS A 939 8.79 29.49 -2.66
CA HIS A 939 8.67 30.24 -1.40
C HIS A 939 9.78 29.91 -0.39
N TYR A 940 10.10 28.62 -0.21
CA TYR A 940 11.14 28.17 0.74
C TYR A 940 12.53 28.31 0.14
N LEU A 941 12.70 27.94 -1.14
CA LEU A 941 13.96 28.05 -1.87
C LEU A 941 14.46 29.49 -1.96
N GLY A 942 13.56 30.46 -2.18
CA GLY A 942 13.91 31.87 -2.24
C GLY A 942 14.50 32.42 -0.92
N LYS A 943 14.12 31.88 0.24
CA LYS A 943 14.73 32.26 1.53
C LYS A 943 16.17 31.73 1.64
N LEU A 944 16.40 30.51 1.18
CA LEU A 944 17.71 29.86 1.23
C LEU A 944 18.72 30.49 0.26
N LEU A 945 18.30 30.79 -0.96
CA LEU A 945 19.12 31.46 -1.98
C LEU A 945 19.56 32.86 -1.53
N ARG A 946 18.76 33.58 -0.72
CA ARG A 946 19.12 34.89 -0.15
C ARG A 946 20.08 34.80 1.04
N ARG A 947 20.07 33.68 1.78
CA ARG A 947 20.91 33.48 2.99
C ARG A 947 22.35 33.13 2.66
N THR A 948 22.59 32.54 1.51
CA THR A 948 23.94 32.14 1.10
C THR A 948 24.60 33.37 0.46
N PRO A 949 25.65 33.97 1.07
CA PRO A 949 26.34 35.07 0.43
C PRO A 949 26.89 34.55 -0.90
N GLY A 950 26.60 35.24 -2.00
CA GLY A 950 27.28 35.00 -3.26
C GLY A 950 28.78 35.07 -3.00
N GLY A 951 29.50 34.00 -3.37
CA GLY A 951 30.95 33.94 -3.29
C GLY A 951 31.63 35.04 -4.10
#